data_AF-A0A958A6G5-F1
#
_entry.id   AF-A0A958A6G5-F1
#
_cell.length_a   1.000
_cell.length_b   1.000
_cell.length_c   1.000
_cell.angle_alpha   90.00
_cell.angle_beta   90.00
_cell.angle_gamma   90.00
#
_symmetry.space_group_name_H-M   'P 1'
#
loop_
_entity.id
_entity.type
_entity.pdbx_description
1 polymer ?
#
loop_
_entity_poly.entity_id
_entity_poly.type
_entity_poly.pdbx_seq_one_letter_code
_entity_poly.pdbx_strand_id
1 'polypeptide(L)'
;MKFVPKTFTVANVRKVMNLVDILKYGIFFMILLNLLPLSAFFVGSPLHNIIGGIYSDFGFAGVLTASMVLTLTAWSLLYTQGLIIDGIESRYGDTRKWTSDENNIHAVHLCMFKFFNAQAAWQQLVIYFLLVALSGILVVIYESELWYWSIVAALLGMGIGYFIVILFCLLAQLTEPTLTLLPDPVARWIWAKAEALRCRLFEPVGRKEQPPHKRRIEPTHYVAVVVVLILISVGIVAWIFQSPPQFIPALVYAYTLILFLIWTFSALDFHLARFNINSLAVLIVFVFVSYLATDMDHSFEITVTDTAAQALTPVEVAKGSRQKDNLVVVVSSGGGIKAAAWTTLALRDLIMTRPELADEIRLISTVSGGTVGAAYYLNELCHSPIDSPHFWNDKDEIEKMLNTVYDKSVTSSLSSVTFGFAFFDFWRLVSGGVLPFGETDRGSLLENEWGRIAGKPIEGKQTRECQKGTVLSFREDIRRGDLPAFIFNATVMESGRRVMITPINFERSNGPFQEIREDTLTEILLRDEMSVADTGVQNETDLDLWTAARLSAAFPYVTPAAQAKLRSDGATPGLELKEPWQRFHFIDGGYYDNFGVTSALDWLEPVLKARIEDPDLAFKKVIIIQLRASAKTPRTCYQVADGAQAALVGPVMGLLNIRNGVALSRNEIELDRFIESWNKRFELEDKPVHISTVVFEPRSDIDPQTCQPRVSAAQAETEIKRREDPLSWHLTQKQISDLAEIWEKEKTVISSDPSLTGQYELSAIFD
;
A
#
# COMPACT_ATOMS: atom_id res chain seq x y z
N MET A 1 -34.79 -51.05 16.67
CA MET A 1 -35.27 -49.91 17.46
C MET A 1 -34.46 -49.88 18.76
N LYS A 2 -33.76 -48.83 19.17
CA LYS A 2 -33.88 -47.39 18.90
C LYS A 2 -32.48 -46.78 18.76
N PHE A 3 -32.18 -46.17 17.63
CA PHE A 3 -31.22 -45.07 17.58
C PHE A 3 -31.87 -43.93 18.36
N VAL A 4 -31.44 -43.71 19.60
CA VAL A 4 -31.81 -42.51 20.36
C VAL A 4 -30.92 -41.39 19.82
N PRO A 5 -31.48 -40.32 19.22
CA PRO A 5 -30.68 -39.16 18.87
C PRO A 5 -30.14 -38.59 20.18
N LYS A 6 -28.82 -38.43 20.32
CA LYS A 6 -28.23 -37.71 21.44
C LYS A 6 -28.78 -36.28 21.40
N THR A 7 -29.76 -35.99 22.23
CA THR A 7 -30.29 -34.63 22.40
C THR A 7 -29.16 -33.74 22.93
N PHE A 8 -28.75 -32.76 22.13
CA PHE A 8 -27.90 -31.67 22.59
C PHE A 8 -28.63 -30.93 23.73
N THR A 9 -28.21 -31.15 24.98
CA THR A 9 -28.77 -30.45 26.14
C THR A 9 -28.22 -29.03 26.21
N VAL A 10 -28.99 -28.10 26.78
CA VAL A 10 -28.56 -26.69 27.01
C VAL A 10 -27.25 -26.60 27.80
N ALA A 11 -27.00 -27.55 28.70
CA ALA A 11 -25.74 -27.67 29.43
C ALA A 11 -24.54 -28.02 28.53
N ASN A 12 -24.75 -28.88 27.52
CA ASN A 12 -23.72 -29.22 26.54
C ASN A 12 -23.38 -28.04 25.65
N VAL A 13 -24.39 -27.28 25.21
CA VAL A 13 -24.20 -26.05 24.44
C VAL A 13 -23.42 -25.02 25.25
N ARG A 14 -23.74 -24.83 26.53
CA ARG A 14 -23.02 -23.91 27.43
C ARG A 14 -21.55 -24.30 27.61
N LYS A 15 -21.24 -25.59 27.78
CA LYS A 15 -19.85 -26.07 27.92
C LYS A 15 -19.05 -25.85 26.63
N VAL A 16 -19.63 -26.12 25.47
CA VAL A 16 -18.99 -25.86 24.16
C VAL A 16 -18.78 -24.35 23.93
N MET A 17 -19.78 -23.52 24.22
CA MET A 17 -19.68 -22.06 24.14
C MET A 17 -18.54 -21.51 25.01
N ASN A 18 -18.40 -22.01 26.24
CA ASN A 18 -17.32 -21.59 27.12
C ASN A 18 -15.93 -22.03 26.62
N LEU A 19 -15.82 -23.22 26.02
CA LEU A 19 -14.57 -23.68 25.41
C LEU A 19 -14.20 -22.81 24.19
N VAL A 20 -15.19 -22.47 23.37
CA VAL A 20 -15.01 -21.55 22.25
C VAL A 20 -14.59 -20.17 22.75
N ASP A 21 -15.16 -19.68 23.85
CA ASP A 21 -14.78 -18.39 24.43
C ASP A 21 -13.33 -18.35 24.93
N ILE A 22 -12.85 -19.45 25.53
CA ILE A 22 -11.45 -19.58 25.98
C ILE A 22 -10.47 -19.65 24.80
N LEU A 23 -10.85 -20.34 23.72
CA LEU A 23 -9.96 -20.61 22.59
C LEU A 23 -10.19 -19.69 21.39
N LYS A 24 -11.08 -18.69 21.50
CA LYS A 24 -11.52 -17.86 20.37
C LYS A 24 -10.37 -17.21 19.61
N TYR A 25 -9.37 -16.67 20.32
CA TYR A 25 -8.20 -16.06 19.70
C TYR A 25 -7.27 -17.10 19.08
N GLY A 26 -7.11 -18.26 19.73
CA GLY A 26 -6.38 -19.40 19.18
C GLY A 26 -6.94 -19.85 17.83
N ILE A 27 -8.25 -20.05 17.78
CA ILE A 27 -8.99 -20.44 16.57
C ILE A 27 -8.91 -19.33 15.52
N PHE A 28 -9.12 -18.07 15.90
CA PHE A 28 -9.04 -16.94 14.99
C PHE A 28 -7.68 -16.82 14.30
N PHE A 29 -6.58 -16.84 15.07
CA PHE A 29 -5.24 -16.72 14.49
C PHE A 29 -4.83 -17.96 13.68
N MET A 30 -5.28 -19.15 14.06
CA MET A 30 -5.09 -20.36 13.25
C MET A 30 -5.79 -20.25 11.88
N ILE A 31 -7.01 -19.73 11.86
CA ILE A 31 -7.75 -19.47 10.61
C ILE A 31 -7.03 -18.38 9.81
N LEU A 32 -6.63 -17.28 10.45
CA LEU A 32 -5.94 -16.16 9.80
C LEU A 32 -4.63 -16.62 9.14
N LEU A 33 -3.79 -17.40 9.84
CA LEU A 33 -2.52 -17.91 9.32
C LEU A 33 -2.70 -18.88 8.13
N ASN A 34 -3.88 -19.46 7.95
CA ASN A 34 -4.20 -20.30 6.79
C ASN A 34 -4.93 -19.55 5.67
N LEU A 35 -5.79 -18.57 6.00
CA LEU A 35 -6.48 -17.77 5.00
C LEU A 35 -5.55 -16.73 4.34
N LEU A 36 -4.61 -16.18 5.11
CA LEU A 36 -3.68 -15.16 4.61
C LEU A 36 -2.81 -15.70 3.45
N PRO A 37 -2.18 -16.90 3.51
CA PRO A 37 -1.49 -17.46 2.34
C PRO A 37 -2.42 -17.76 1.17
N LEU A 38 -3.67 -18.17 1.45
CA LEU A 38 -4.63 -18.47 0.39
C LEU A 38 -5.07 -17.22 -0.38
N SER A 39 -4.90 -16.02 0.18
CA SER A 39 -5.17 -14.78 -0.56
C SER A 39 -4.27 -14.61 -1.78
N ALA A 40 -3.14 -15.32 -1.87
CA ALA A 40 -2.31 -15.37 -3.09
C ALA A 40 -3.04 -16.05 -4.28
N PHE A 41 -4.06 -16.89 -4.02
CA PHE A 41 -4.74 -17.68 -5.06
C PHE A 41 -6.18 -17.26 -5.35
N PHE A 42 -6.83 -16.47 -4.49
CA PHE A 42 -8.22 -16.01 -4.69
C PHE A 42 -8.34 -14.83 -5.65
N VAL A 43 -7.94 -15.05 -6.89
CA VAL A 43 -8.01 -14.10 -8.02
C VAL A 43 -9.44 -13.64 -8.25
N GLY A 44 -9.63 -12.35 -8.55
CA GLY A 44 -10.96 -11.75 -8.71
C GLY A 44 -11.58 -11.25 -7.40
N SER A 45 -10.92 -11.47 -6.25
CA SER A 45 -11.37 -10.94 -4.97
C SER A 45 -10.67 -9.61 -4.65
N PRO A 46 -11.38 -8.62 -4.05
CA PRO A 46 -10.75 -7.40 -3.55
C PRO A 46 -9.59 -7.67 -2.58
N LEU A 47 -9.65 -8.80 -1.86
CA LEU A 47 -8.62 -9.21 -0.93
C LEU A 47 -7.31 -9.56 -1.65
N HIS A 48 -7.35 -10.32 -2.74
CA HIS A 48 -6.15 -10.65 -3.53
C HIS A 48 -5.45 -9.40 -4.06
N ASN A 49 -6.20 -8.44 -4.60
CA ASN A 49 -5.63 -7.22 -5.18
C ASN A 49 -4.93 -6.32 -4.15
N ILE A 50 -5.26 -6.44 -2.87
CA ILE A 50 -4.66 -5.64 -1.77
C ILE A 50 -3.53 -6.40 -1.09
N ILE A 51 -3.73 -7.68 -0.72
CA ILE A 51 -2.78 -8.44 0.12
C ILE A 51 -2.05 -9.57 -0.61
N GLY A 52 -2.45 -9.93 -1.83
CA GLY A 52 -1.82 -10.98 -2.62
C GLY A 52 -0.33 -10.71 -2.90
N GLY A 53 0.01 -9.46 -3.22
CA GLY A 53 1.40 -9.04 -3.48
C GLY A 53 2.36 -9.13 -2.28
N ILE A 54 1.86 -9.46 -1.08
CA ILE A 54 2.71 -9.72 0.09
C ILE A 54 3.41 -11.10 -0.06
N TYR A 55 2.82 -12.03 -0.81
CA TYR A 55 3.34 -13.37 -1.05
C TYR A 55 4.01 -13.49 -2.42
N SER A 56 4.98 -12.64 -2.74
CA SER A 56 5.64 -12.73 -4.05
C SER A 56 7.12 -12.35 -4.06
N ASP A 57 7.81 -12.85 -5.09
CA ASP A 57 9.23 -12.63 -5.42
C ASP A 57 10.19 -12.88 -4.24
N PHE A 58 10.04 -14.04 -3.60
CA PHE A 58 10.95 -14.43 -2.52
C PHE A 58 12.28 -14.95 -3.05
N GLY A 59 13.35 -14.19 -2.83
CA GLY A 59 14.72 -14.71 -2.87
C GLY A 59 15.03 -15.63 -1.67
N PHE A 60 16.21 -16.26 -1.67
CA PHE A 60 16.64 -17.19 -0.61
C PHE A 60 16.50 -16.61 0.82
N ALA A 61 16.99 -15.39 1.03
CA ALA A 61 16.91 -14.71 2.32
C ALA A 61 15.45 -14.40 2.73
N GLY A 62 14.61 -14.08 1.75
CA GLY A 62 13.18 -13.83 1.97
C GLY A 62 12.44 -15.09 2.42
N VAL A 63 12.65 -16.21 1.73
CA VAL A 63 12.06 -17.50 2.12
C VAL A 63 12.53 -17.93 3.52
N LEU A 64 13.83 -17.79 3.79
CA LEU A 64 14.43 -18.14 5.09
C LEU A 64 13.80 -17.32 6.21
N THR A 65 13.74 -16.00 6.07
CA THR A 65 13.21 -15.08 7.10
C THR A 65 11.70 -15.24 7.29
N ALA A 66 10.93 -15.37 6.20
CA ALA A 66 9.49 -15.62 6.28
C ALA A 66 9.17 -16.94 6.97
N SER A 67 9.88 -18.02 6.61
CA SER A 67 9.70 -19.34 7.24
C SER A 67 10.11 -19.35 8.71
N MET A 68 11.18 -18.62 9.06
CA MET A 68 11.60 -18.43 10.45
C MET A 68 10.53 -17.73 11.28
N VAL A 69 10.01 -16.59 10.83
CA VAL A 69 9.01 -15.81 11.58
C VAL A 69 7.66 -16.51 11.63
N LEU A 70 7.24 -17.16 10.54
CA LEU A 70 6.03 -18.00 10.54
C LEU A 70 6.16 -19.13 11.57
N THR A 71 7.35 -19.73 11.68
CA THR A 71 7.62 -20.76 12.69
C THR A 71 7.46 -20.20 14.10
N LEU A 72 8.09 -19.06 14.40
CA LEU A 72 7.95 -18.38 15.69
C LEU A 72 6.49 -18.03 16.00
N THR A 73 5.73 -17.63 15.00
CA THR A 73 4.31 -17.27 15.11
C THR A 73 3.45 -18.48 15.43
N ALA A 74 3.64 -19.60 14.71
CA ALA A 74 2.92 -20.85 14.95
C ALA A 74 3.20 -21.41 16.35
N TRP A 75 4.47 -21.41 16.78
CA TRP A 75 4.85 -21.86 18.13
C TRP A 75 4.32 -20.94 19.23
N SER A 76 4.32 -19.62 19.00
CA SER A 76 3.74 -18.66 19.94
C SER A 76 2.23 -18.85 20.11
N LEU A 77 1.51 -19.17 19.02
CA LEU A 77 0.10 -19.51 19.07
C LEU A 77 -0.15 -20.74 19.95
N LEU A 78 0.64 -21.81 19.75
CA LEU A 78 0.53 -23.02 20.57
C LEU A 78 0.79 -22.71 22.05
N TYR A 79 1.87 -21.99 22.32
CA TYR A 79 2.33 -21.73 23.67
C TYR A 79 1.34 -20.88 24.46
N THR A 80 0.84 -19.79 23.85
CA THR A 80 -0.15 -18.91 24.48
C THR A 80 -1.46 -19.62 24.80
N GLN A 81 -1.93 -20.52 23.93
CA GLN A 81 -3.10 -21.36 24.23
C GLN A 81 -2.85 -22.31 25.41
N GLY A 82 -1.68 -22.96 25.44
CA GLY A 82 -1.28 -23.80 26.57
C GLY A 82 -1.26 -23.03 27.90
N LEU A 83 -0.66 -21.82 27.92
CA LEU A 83 -0.64 -20.95 29.10
C LEU A 83 -2.04 -20.56 29.59
N ILE A 84 -2.96 -20.25 28.68
CA ILE A 84 -4.34 -19.89 29.04
C ILE A 84 -5.03 -21.08 29.70
N ILE A 85 -4.88 -22.28 29.13
CA ILE A 85 -5.47 -23.51 29.64
C ILE A 85 -4.92 -23.82 31.04
N ASP A 86 -3.60 -23.90 31.19
CA ASP A 86 -2.93 -24.22 32.45
C ASP A 86 -3.30 -23.18 33.53
N GLY A 87 -3.31 -21.90 33.18
CA GLY A 87 -3.64 -20.83 34.10
C GLY A 87 -5.12 -20.82 34.53
N ILE A 88 -6.06 -21.28 33.68
CA ILE A 88 -7.47 -21.47 34.06
C ILE A 88 -7.59 -22.65 35.04
N GLU A 89 -6.92 -23.78 34.77
CA GLU A 89 -6.94 -24.94 35.67
C GLU A 89 -6.38 -24.60 37.05
N SER A 90 -5.24 -23.90 37.09
CA SER A 90 -4.59 -23.42 38.33
C SER A 90 -5.48 -22.45 39.11
N ARG A 91 -6.23 -21.57 38.42
CA ARG A 91 -7.07 -20.52 39.06
C ARG A 91 -8.39 -21.04 39.63
N TYR A 92 -9.03 -22.04 39.01
CA TYR A 92 -10.37 -22.51 39.38
C TYR A 92 -10.41 -23.91 40.02
N GLY A 93 -9.23 -24.48 40.30
CA GLY A 93 -8.99 -25.88 40.65
C GLY A 93 -9.74 -26.50 41.84
N ASP A 94 -10.44 -25.73 42.68
CA ASP A 94 -11.18 -26.28 43.83
C ASP A 94 -12.70 -26.04 43.83
N THR A 95 -13.26 -25.25 42.91
CA THR A 95 -14.73 -24.99 42.88
C THR A 95 -15.40 -25.33 41.55
N ARG A 96 -14.63 -25.59 40.49
CA ARG A 96 -15.13 -26.17 39.25
C ARG A 96 -14.08 -27.09 38.66
N LYS A 97 -14.03 -28.34 39.10
CA LYS A 97 -13.36 -29.39 38.33
C LYS A 97 -14.08 -29.54 36.99
N TRP A 98 -13.62 -28.81 35.99
CA TRP A 98 -14.12 -28.90 34.61
C TRP A 98 -13.93 -30.31 34.01
N THR A 99 -13.13 -31.14 34.68
CA THR A 99 -12.76 -32.50 34.31
C THR A 99 -13.59 -33.60 34.99
N SER A 100 -14.55 -33.30 35.88
CA SER A 100 -15.15 -34.34 36.74
C SER A 100 -16.64 -34.67 36.53
N ASP A 101 -17.29 -34.22 35.45
CA ASP A 101 -18.64 -34.72 35.12
C ASP A 101 -18.59 -35.66 33.91
N GLU A 102 -18.48 -36.94 34.25
CA GLU A 102 -18.27 -38.06 33.36
C GLU A 102 -19.47 -38.32 32.43
N ASN A 103 -19.14 -38.75 31.22
CA ASN A 103 -19.95 -39.62 30.36
C ASN A 103 -20.61 -39.10 29.07
N ASN A 104 -20.43 -37.85 28.61
CA ASN A 104 -20.88 -37.55 27.23
C ASN A 104 -20.13 -36.50 26.38
N ILE A 105 -19.13 -35.78 26.90
CA ILE A 105 -18.34 -34.80 26.11
C ILE A 105 -16.81 -35.04 26.21
N HIS A 106 -16.37 -36.20 26.73
CA HIS A 106 -14.93 -36.50 26.84
C HIS A 106 -14.18 -36.42 25.52
N ALA A 107 -14.78 -36.78 24.37
CA ALA A 107 -14.02 -36.84 23.12
C ALA A 107 -13.57 -35.46 22.61
N VAL A 108 -14.45 -34.44 22.60
CA VAL A 108 -14.11 -33.10 22.05
C VAL A 108 -13.28 -32.30 23.04
N HIS A 109 -13.61 -32.37 24.33
CA HIS A 109 -12.85 -31.70 25.39
C HIS A 109 -11.44 -32.27 25.53
N LEU A 110 -11.29 -33.60 25.51
CA LEU A 110 -9.98 -34.25 25.60
C LEU A 110 -9.18 -34.09 24.32
N CYS A 111 -9.81 -34.05 23.13
CA CYS A 111 -9.13 -33.83 21.86
C CYS A 111 -8.54 -32.41 21.79
N MET A 112 -9.35 -31.38 22.08
CA MET A 112 -8.88 -29.98 22.07
C MET A 112 -7.84 -29.72 23.17
N PHE A 113 -8.04 -30.23 24.39
CA PHE A 113 -7.02 -30.14 25.43
C PHE A 113 -5.73 -30.88 25.06
N LYS A 114 -5.81 -32.11 24.53
CA LYS A 114 -4.60 -32.83 24.07
C LYS A 114 -3.93 -32.17 22.86
N PHE A 115 -4.66 -31.37 22.08
CA PHE A 115 -4.15 -30.68 20.91
C PHE A 115 -3.42 -29.37 21.27
N PHE A 116 -3.90 -28.63 22.27
CA PHE A 116 -3.31 -27.35 22.72
C PHE A 116 -2.42 -27.46 23.98
N ASN A 117 -2.23 -28.65 24.55
CA ASN A 117 -1.39 -28.84 25.74
C ASN A 117 0.11 -28.72 25.37
N ALA A 118 0.84 -27.84 26.06
CA ALA A 118 2.28 -27.61 25.87
C ALA A 118 3.16 -28.84 26.23
N GLN A 119 2.59 -29.85 26.88
CA GLN A 119 3.22 -31.14 27.20
C GLN A 119 2.86 -32.26 26.18
N ALA A 120 2.36 -31.89 25.00
CA ALA A 120 1.98 -32.80 23.94
C ALA A 120 3.15 -33.65 23.43
N ALA A 121 2.87 -34.89 23.03
CA ALA A 121 3.88 -35.77 22.42
C ALA A 121 4.45 -35.12 21.15
N TRP A 122 5.73 -35.38 20.81
CA TRP A 122 6.38 -34.72 19.69
C TRP A 122 5.63 -34.88 18.35
N GLN A 123 4.91 -36.00 18.14
CA GLN A 123 4.08 -36.18 16.95
C GLN A 123 2.92 -35.16 16.88
N GLN A 124 2.33 -34.81 18.02
CA GLN A 124 1.24 -33.83 18.09
C GLN A 124 1.75 -32.42 17.79
N LEU A 125 2.96 -32.07 18.23
CA LEU A 125 3.61 -30.81 17.90
C LEU A 125 3.86 -30.67 16.39
N VAL A 126 4.30 -31.76 15.74
CA VAL A 126 4.47 -31.79 14.28
C VAL A 126 3.14 -31.61 13.55
N ILE A 127 2.09 -32.34 13.97
CA ILE A 127 0.75 -32.20 13.36
C ILE A 127 0.22 -30.77 13.53
N TYR A 128 0.36 -30.19 14.72
CA TYR A 128 -0.04 -28.82 14.99
C TYR A 128 0.68 -27.83 14.07
N PHE A 129 2.02 -27.95 13.98
CA PHE A 129 2.82 -27.09 13.13
C PHE A 129 2.39 -27.18 11.66
N LEU A 130 2.16 -28.41 11.16
CA LEU A 130 1.66 -28.63 9.81
C LEU A 130 0.28 -28.00 9.60
N LEU A 131 -0.62 -28.04 10.57
CA LEU A 131 -1.94 -27.43 10.43
C LEU A 131 -1.91 -25.90 10.41
N VAL A 132 -0.92 -25.27 11.05
CA VAL A 132 -0.85 -23.81 11.18
C VAL A 132 0.06 -23.16 10.13
N ALA A 133 1.20 -23.78 9.84
CA ALA A 133 2.28 -23.15 9.06
C ALA A 133 2.45 -23.75 7.65
N LEU A 134 1.93 -24.95 7.37
CA LEU A 134 2.20 -25.63 6.09
C LEU A 134 1.71 -24.83 4.89
N SER A 135 0.50 -24.26 4.96
CA SER A 135 -0.05 -23.42 3.90
C SER A 135 0.89 -22.26 3.60
N GLY A 136 1.28 -21.48 4.62
CA GLY A 136 2.22 -20.37 4.47
C GLY A 136 3.57 -20.77 3.88
N ILE A 137 4.15 -21.91 4.31
CA ILE A 137 5.42 -22.42 3.77
C ILE A 137 5.28 -22.81 2.30
N LEU A 138 4.21 -23.54 1.95
CA LEU A 138 3.97 -23.98 0.58
C LEU A 138 3.78 -22.79 -0.36
N VAL A 139 3.04 -21.76 0.06
CA VAL A 139 2.85 -20.54 -0.75
C VAL A 139 4.18 -19.79 -0.93
N VAL A 140 4.96 -19.60 0.13
CA VAL A 140 6.27 -18.93 0.04
C VAL A 140 7.23 -19.68 -0.89
N ILE A 141 7.23 -21.02 -0.88
CA ILE A 141 8.03 -21.83 -1.80
C ILE A 141 7.50 -21.73 -3.23
N TYR A 142 6.18 -21.75 -3.40
CA TYR A 142 5.53 -21.64 -4.71
C TYR A 142 5.83 -20.31 -5.39
N GLU A 143 5.82 -19.22 -4.63
CA GLU A 143 6.02 -17.83 -5.08
C GLU A 143 7.49 -17.39 -5.09
N SER A 144 8.42 -18.35 -5.08
CA SER A 144 9.86 -18.09 -5.09
C SER A 144 10.48 -18.33 -6.45
N GLU A 145 11.52 -17.58 -6.80
CA GLU A 145 12.17 -17.66 -8.13
C GLU A 145 12.81 -19.04 -8.41
N LEU A 146 13.36 -19.69 -7.37
CA LEU A 146 14.10 -20.96 -7.48
C LEU A 146 13.60 -21.98 -6.46
N TRP A 147 12.52 -22.69 -6.81
CA TRP A 147 11.79 -23.61 -5.92
C TRP A 147 12.69 -24.58 -5.11
N TYR A 148 13.78 -25.07 -5.71
CA TYR A 148 14.68 -26.03 -5.07
C TYR A 148 15.53 -25.41 -3.95
N TRP A 149 16.09 -24.22 -4.17
CA TRP A 149 16.80 -23.47 -3.12
C TRP A 149 15.83 -22.95 -2.06
N SER A 150 14.59 -22.67 -2.44
CA SER A 150 13.55 -22.22 -1.51
C SER A 150 13.14 -23.31 -0.53
N ILE A 151 13.11 -24.58 -0.93
CA ILE A 151 12.92 -25.69 0.02
C ILE A 151 14.05 -25.69 1.08
N VAL A 152 15.30 -25.54 0.64
CA VAL A 152 16.46 -25.48 1.55
C VAL A 152 16.36 -24.27 2.48
N ALA A 153 16.05 -23.09 1.93
CA ALA A 153 15.86 -21.87 2.69
C ALA A 153 14.73 -21.99 3.72
N ALA A 154 13.60 -22.60 3.34
CA ALA A 154 12.47 -22.82 4.23
C ALA A 154 12.83 -23.78 5.37
N LEU A 155 13.52 -24.89 5.06
CA LEU A 155 14.01 -25.84 6.06
C LEU A 155 14.99 -25.19 7.03
N LEU A 156 15.92 -24.38 6.53
CA LEU A 156 16.86 -23.62 7.37
C LEU A 156 16.13 -22.59 8.23
N GLY A 157 15.20 -21.83 7.65
CA GLY A 157 14.38 -20.85 8.37
C GLY A 157 13.56 -21.49 9.49
N MET A 158 12.89 -22.62 9.20
CA MET A 158 12.18 -23.40 10.21
C MET A 158 13.14 -23.91 11.30
N GLY A 159 14.32 -24.40 10.93
CA GLY A 159 15.33 -24.86 11.89
C GLY A 159 15.83 -23.74 12.81
N ILE A 160 16.10 -22.56 12.26
CA ILE A 160 16.50 -21.37 13.02
C ILE A 160 15.36 -20.92 13.94
N GLY A 161 14.14 -20.81 13.41
CA GLY A 161 12.96 -20.44 14.20
C GLY A 161 12.72 -21.42 15.35
N TYR A 162 12.86 -22.72 15.09
CA TYR A 162 12.76 -23.75 16.11
C TYR A 162 13.85 -23.62 17.18
N PHE A 163 15.10 -23.38 16.78
CA PHE A 163 16.20 -23.14 17.73
C PHE A 163 15.94 -21.91 18.62
N ILE A 164 15.39 -20.84 18.06
CA ILE A 164 14.98 -19.66 18.81
C ILE A 164 13.88 -20.01 19.84
N VAL A 165 12.91 -20.86 19.49
CA VAL A 165 11.89 -21.34 20.45
C VAL A 165 12.52 -22.11 21.61
N ILE A 166 13.54 -22.94 21.34
CA ILE A 166 14.32 -23.61 22.39
C ILE A 166 15.00 -22.57 23.28
N LEU A 167 15.60 -21.52 22.71
CA LEU A 167 16.19 -20.44 23.51
C LEU A 167 15.15 -19.73 24.39
N PHE A 168 13.92 -19.54 23.92
CA PHE A 168 12.85 -18.97 24.74
C PHE A 168 12.51 -19.84 25.95
N CYS A 169 12.51 -21.16 25.76
CA CYS A 169 12.20 -22.12 26.82
C CYS A 169 13.37 -22.37 27.78
N LEU A 170 14.60 -22.02 27.39
CA LEU A 170 15.82 -22.33 28.16
C LEU A 170 15.76 -21.80 29.59
N LEU A 171 15.30 -20.56 29.80
CA LEU A 171 15.24 -19.96 31.14
C LEU A 171 14.20 -20.67 32.03
N ALA A 172 13.06 -21.06 31.47
CA ALA A 172 12.04 -21.82 32.17
C ALA A 172 12.54 -23.22 32.54
N GLN A 173 13.24 -23.90 31.63
CA GLN A 173 13.83 -25.21 31.87
C GLN A 173 14.96 -25.16 32.91
N LEU A 174 15.79 -24.12 32.86
CA LEU A 174 16.88 -23.89 33.82
C LEU A 174 16.38 -23.56 35.22
N THR A 175 15.15 -23.05 35.38
CA THR A 175 14.57 -22.77 36.69
C THR A 175 13.91 -24.01 37.27
N GLU A 176 13.07 -24.70 36.50
CA GLU A 176 12.36 -25.92 36.89
C GLU A 176 12.61 -27.09 35.90
N PRO A 177 13.63 -27.95 36.14
CA PRO A 177 14.02 -29.03 35.23
C PRO A 177 12.98 -30.14 35.11
N THR A 178 12.06 -30.23 36.07
CA THR A 178 10.94 -31.18 36.08
C THR A 178 9.84 -30.78 35.10
N LEU A 179 9.82 -29.52 34.64
CA LEU A 179 8.92 -29.08 33.59
C LEU A 179 9.40 -29.66 32.25
N THR A 180 8.52 -30.29 31.48
CA THR A 180 8.86 -30.86 30.16
C THR A 180 8.37 -29.94 29.04
N LEU A 181 9.04 -28.80 28.88
CA LEU A 181 8.81 -27.93 27.73
C LEU A 181 9.47 -28.56 26.50
N LEU A 182 8.71 -28.74 25.40
CA LEU A 182 9.17 -29.37 24.16
C LEU A 182 9.73 -30.80 24.39
N PRO A 183 8.87 -31.83 24.52
CA PRO A 183 9.31 -33.21 24.80
C PRO A 183 9.92 -33.93 23.59
N ASP A 184 10.35 -33.22 22.55
CA ASP A 184 11.04 -33.82 21.40
C ASP A 184 12.48 -34.25 21.75
N PRO A 185 13.09 -35.11 20.92
CA PRO A 185 14.44 -35.62 21.19
C PRO A 185 15.53 -34.56 21.20
N VAL A 186 15.41 -33.50 20.38
CA VAL A 186 16.44 -32.47 20.22
C VAL A 186 16.44 -31.54 21.43
N ALA A 187 15.28 -31.02 21.83
CA ALA A 187 15.17 -30.19 23.01
C ALA A 187 15.58 -30.96 24.27
N ARG A 188 15.17 -32.24 24.42
CA ARG A 188 15.63 -33.09 25.55
C ARG A 188 17.15 -33.24 25.61
N TRP A 189 17.81 -33.40 24.47
CA TRP A 189 19.27 -33.44 24.43
C TRP A 189 19.89 -32.11 24.89
N ILE A 190 19.33 -30.98 24.47
CA ILE A 190 19.77 -29.64 24.92
C ILE A 190 19.51 -29.44 26.41
N TRP A 191 18.35 -29.85 26.93
CA TRP A 191 18.00 -29.77 28.34
C TRP A 191 18.96 -30.58 29.22
N ALA A 192 19.33 -31.78 28.80
CA ALA A 192 20.33 -32.58 29.50
C ALA A 192 21.71 -31.89 29.57
N LYS A 193 22.11 -31.18 28.49
CA LYS A 193 23.34 -30.38 28.47
C LYS A 193 23.23 -29.12 29.34
N ALA A 194 22.11 -28.42 29.27
CA ALA A 194 21.84 -27.21 30.05
C ALA A 194 21.78 -27.51 31.55
N GLU A 195 21.18 -28.63 31.95
CA GLU A 195 21.15 -29.10 33.34
C GLU A 195 22.56 -29.43 33.86
N ALA A 196 23.38 -30.12 33.07
CA ALA A 196 24.78 -30.37 33.40
C ALA A 196 25.58 -29.06 33.58
N LEU A 197 25.29 -28.02 32.79
CA LEU A 197 25.89 -26.70 32.92
C LEU A 197 25.38 -25.94 34.15
N ARG A 198 24.07 -26.02 34.45
CA ARG A 198 23.45 -25.43 35.64
C ARG A 198 24.07 -25.98 36.91
N CYS A 199 24.22 -27.30 37.03
CA CYS A 199 24.85 -27.93 38.19
C CYS A 199 26.27 -27.40 38.41
N ARG A 200 27.02 -27.11 37.33
CA ARG A 200 28.37 -26.53 37.41
C ARG A 200 28.41 -25.05 37.79
N LEU A 201 27.41 -24.25 37.40
CA LEU A 201 27.40 -22.79 37.59
C LEU A 201 26.71 -22.35 38.90
N PHE A 202 25.73 -23.11 39.39
CA PHE A 202 24.86 -22.71 40.52
C PHE A 202 25.03 -23.56 41.79
N GLU A 203 26.02 -24.45 41.84
CA GLU A 203 26.34 -25.29 43.01
C GLU A 203 26.57 -24.53 44.35
N PRO A 204 27.00 -23.24 44.41
CA PRO A 204 27.18 -22.59 45.71
C PRO A 204 25.94 -21.94 46.33
N VAL A 205 24.81 -21.82 45.64
CA VAL A 205 23.61 -21.12 46.17
C VAL A 205 22.53 -22.14 46.47
N GLY A 206 22.59 -22.69 47.68
CA GLY A 206 21.69 -23.73 48.16
C GLY A 206 20.20 -23.40 47.97
N ARG A 207 19.44 -24.39 47.48
CA ARG A 207 17.97 -24.41 47.55
C ARG A 207 17.55 -24.28 49.02
N LYS A 208 17.14 -23.08 49.44
CA LYS A 208 16.18 -22.97 50.55
C LYS A 208 14.80 -23.25 49.97
N GLU A 209 14.21 -24.36 50.39
CA GLU A 209 12.79 -24.64 50.19
C GLU A 209 11.97 -23.44 50.71
N GLN A 210 11.27 -22.75 49.82
CA GLN A 210 10.44 -21.60 50.17
C GLN A 210 8.96 -22.02 50.29
N PRO A 211 8.22 -21.46 51.28
CA PRO A 211 6.88 -21.91 51.67
C PRO A 211 5.79 -21.64 50.59
N PRO A 212 4.61 -22.29 50.70
CA PRO A 212 3.69 -22.49 49.57
C PRO A 212 2.64 -21.39 49.31
N HIS A 213 2.61 -20.27 50.05
CA HIS A 213 1.44 -19.38 50.05
C HIS A 213 1.64 -17.90 49.62
N LYS A 214 2.54 -17.59 48.69
CA LYS A 214 2.57 -16.24 48.07
C LYS A 214 2.74 -16.34 46.56
N ARG A 215 1.86 -15.64 45.83
CA ARG A 215 1.82 -15.43 44.36
C ARG A 215 3.12 -15.86 43.66
N ARG A 216 3.18 -17.12 43.21
CA ARG A 216 4.34 -17.69 42.53
C ARG A 216 4.27 -17.33 41.04
N ILE A 217 5.38 -16.86 40.50
CA ILE A 217 5.61 -16.85 39.05
C ILE A 217 5.88 -18.31 38.68
N GLU A 218 4.93 -18.98 38.02
CA GLU A 218 5.17 -20.32 37.46
C GLU A 218 6.26 -20.24 36.37
N PRO A 219 7.11 -21.26 36.18
CA PRO A 219 8.23 -21.17 35.25
C PRO A 219 7.83 -20.90 33.80
N THR A 220 6.61 -21.28 33.41
CA THR A 220 6.00 -21.00 32.11
C THR A 220 5.85 -19.48 31.84
N HIS A 221 5.73 -18.66 32.89
CA HIS A 221 5.75 -17.21 32.75
C HIS A 221 7.13 -16.67 32.31
N TYR A 222 8.24 -17.37 32.57
CA TYR A 222 9.56 -16.92 32.10
C TYR A 222 9.64 -16.91 30.57
N VAL A 223 9.02 -17.89 29.91
CA VAL A 223 8.95 -17.92 28.44
C VAL A 223 8.16 -16.72 27.94
N ALA A 224 7.00 -16.44 28.54
CA ALA A 224 6.20 -15.27 28.20
C ALA A 224 6.99 -13.96 28.37
N VAL A 225 7.72 -13.81 29.48
CA VAL A 225 8.57 -12.63 29.73
C VAL A 225 9.66 -12.50 28.67
N VAL A 226 10.39 -13.59 28.35
CA VAL A 226 11.44 -13.56 27.33
C VAL A 226 10.87 -13.16 25.97
N VAL A 227 9.75 -13.74 25.55
CA VAL A 227 9.16 -13.42 24.24
C VAL A 227 8.67 -11.98 24.21
N VAL A 228 8.00 -11.49 25.26
CA VAL A 228 7.56 -10.09 25.34
C VAL A 228 8.75 -9.13 25.29
N LEU A 229 9.86 -9.42 25.99
CA LEU A 229 11.07 -8.59 25.93
C LEU A 229 11.68 -8.54 24.51
N ILE A 230 11.65 -9.66 23.79
CA ILE A 230 12.13 -9.71 22.40
C ILE A 230 11.21 -8.90 21.49
N LEU A 231 9.90 -9.06 21.62
CA LEU A 231 8.91 -8.28 20.87
C LEU A 231 9.06 -6.78 21.13
N ILE A 232 9.22 -6.37 22.39
CA ILE A 232 9.52 -4.97 22.75
C ILE A 232 10.83 -4.52 22.10
N SER A 233 11.88 -5.33 22.13
CA SER A 233 13.17 -5.02 21.51
C SER A 233 13.05 -4.83 20.00
N VAL A 234 12.30 -5.69 19.31
CA VAL A 234 12.03 -5.57 17.87
C VAL A 234 11.24 -4.28 17.58
N GLY A 235 10.23 -3.96 18.40
CA GLY A 235 9.48 -2.72 18.28
C GLY A 235 10.34 -1.47 18.50
N ILE A 236 11.24 -1.48 19.49
CA ILE A 236 12.19 -0.39 19.75
C ILE A 236 13.15 -0.22 18.58
N VAL A 237 13.70 -1.32 18.04
CA VAL A 237 14.57 -1.28 16.86
C VAL A 237 13.82 -0.67 15.68
N ALA A 238 12.59 -1.11 15.40
CA ALA A 238 11.77 -0.54 14.34
C ALA A 238 11.52 0.97 14.55
N TRP A 239 11.23 1.38 15.79
CA TRP A 239 11.00 2.78 16.16
C TRP A 239 12.27 3.66 16.05
N ILE A 240 13.46 3.11 16.34
CA ILE A 240 14.74 3.84 16.20
C ILE A 240 15.10 4.04 14.74
N PHE A 241 15.01 2.99 13.91
CA PHE A 241 15.46 3.04 12.52
C PHE A 241 14.45 3.66 11.57
N GLN A 242 13.15 3.59 11.89
CA GLN A 242 12.05 4.16 11.10
C GLN A 242 12.16 3.88 9.60
N SER A 243 12.66 2.70 9.25
CA SER A 243 12.85 2.26 7.87
C SER A 243 12.99 0.74 7.84
N PRO A 244 12.35 0.05 6.87
CA PRO A 244 12.52 -1.39 6.73
C PRO A 244 13.92 -1.74 6.19
N PRO A 245 14.59 -2.78 6.73
CA PRO A 245 15.73 -3.36 6.04
C PRO A 245 15.35 -3.89 4.65
N GLN A 246 16.12 -3.51 3.62
CA GLN A 246 15.78 -3.75 2.20
C GLN A 246 15.63 -5.23 1.82
N PHE A 247 16.27 -6.14 2.55
CA PHE A 247 16.26 -7.58 2.27
C PHE A 247 15.11 -8.33 2.96
N ILE A 248 14.30 -7.66 3.79
CA ILE A 248 13.19 -8.28 4.51
C ILE A 248 11.90 -8.12 3.69
N PRO A 249 11.27 -9.22 3.26
CA PRO A 249 10.02 -9.16 2.53
C PRO A 249 8.87 -8.59 3.36
N ALA A 250 7.89 -7.99 2.68
CA ALA A 250 6.67 -7.46 3.27
C ALA A 250 5.94 -8.48 4.18
N LEU A 251 5.94 -9.75 3.78
CA LEU A 251 5.31 -10.86 4.54
C LEU A 251 5.85 -11.02 5.96
N VAL A 252 7.14 -10.76 6.16
CA VAL A 252 7.78 -10.91 7.47
C VAL A 252 7.16 -9.93 8.47
N TYR A 253 6.84 -8.71 8.04
CA TYR A 253 6.20 -7.71 8.90
C TYR A 253 4.75 -8.06 9.22
N ALA A 254 4.02 -8.64 8.25
CA ALA A 254 2.67 -9.15 8.49
C ALA A 254 2.65 -10.28 9.53
N TYR A 255 3.55 -11.28 9.41
CA TYR A 255 3.68 -12.33 10.42
C TYR A 255 4.18 -11.80 11.77
N THR A 256 5.07 -10.81 11.76
CA THR A 256 5.53 -10.16 12.99
C THR A 256 4.37 -9.48 13.71
N LEU A 257 3.51 -8.74 13.00
CA LEU A 257 2.30 -8.16 13.59
C LEU A 257 1.38 -9.24 14.16
N ILE A 258 1.12 -10.32 13.42
CA ILE A 258 0.30 -11.44 13.92
C ILE A 258 0.91 -12.03 15.20
N LEU A 259 2.24 -12.20 15.25
CA LEU A 259 2.95 -12.64 16.44
C LEU A 259 2.72 -11.70 17.63
N PHE A 260 2.85 -10.37 17.45
CA PHE A 260 2.51 -9.42 18.51
C PHE A 260 1.05 -9.56 18.97
N LEU A 261 0.12 -9.70 18.03
CA LEU A 261 -1.31 -9.80 18.34
C LEU A 261 -1.65 -11.06 19.11
N ILE A 262 -1.05 -12.19 18.76
CA ILE A 262 -1.20 -13.45 19.50
C ILE A 262 -0.86 -13.23 20.97
N TRP A 263 0.29 -12.64 21.28
CA TRP A 263 0.71 -12.41 22.66
C TRP A 263 -0.16 -11.37 23.37
N THR A 264 -0.49 -10.25 22.73
CA THR A 264 -1.31 -9.18 23.31
C THR A 264 -2.72 -9.66 23.62
N PHE A 265 -3.43 -10.25 22.65
CA PHE A 265 -4.80 -10.72 22.86
C PHE A 265 -4.86 -11.90 23.83
N SER A 266 -3.87 -12.80 23.81
CA SER A 266 -3.82 -13.90 24.79
C SER A 266 -3.60 -13.39 26.21
N ALA A 267 -2.72 -12.39 26.39
CA ALA A 267 -2.49 -11.77 27.70
C ALA A 267 -3.75 -11.05 28.20
N LEU A 268 -4.39 -10.25 27.33
CA LEU A 268 -5.62 -9.52 27.64
C LEU A 268 -6.76 -10.48 28.01
N ASP A 269 -6.99 -11.51 27.20
CA ASP A 269 -8.04 -12.49 27.45
C ASP A 269 -7.80 -13.23 28.77
N PHE A 270 -6.58 -13.71 29.02
CA PHE A 270 -6.23 -14.37 30.28
C PHE A 270 -6.46 -13.49 31.54
N HIS A 271 -6.16 -12.19 31.44
CA HIS A 271 -6.26 -11.24 32.54
C HIS A 271 -7.68 -10.68 32.71
N LEU A 272 -8.46 -10.54 31.65
CA LEU A 272 -9.81 -9.99 31.68
C LEU A 272 -10.87 -11.08 31.92
N ALA A 273 -10.59 -12.33 31.54
CA ALA A 273 -11.44 -13.49 31.83
C ALA A 273 -11.74 -13.64 33.33
N ARG A 274 -10.81 -13.22 34.23
CA ARG A 274 -11.05 -13.24 35.70
C ARG A 274 -12.24 -12.37 36.13
N PHE A 275 -12.60 -11.38 35.32
CA PHE A 275 -13.69 -10.45 35.57
C PHE A 275 -14.89 -10.69 34.65
N ASN A 276 -14.85 -11.73 33.80
CA ASN A 276 -15.81 -11.96 32.71
C ASN A 276 -15.94 -10.76 31.76
N ILE A 277 -14.82 -10.05 31.53
CA ILE A 277 -14.77 -8.90 30.63
C ILE A 277 -14.22 -9.36 29.29
N ASN A 278 -14.93 -9.03 28.21
CA ASN A 278 -14.48 -9.33 26.85
C ASN A 278 -13.33 -8.38 26.44
N SER A 279 -12.19 -8.94 26.06
CA SER A 279 -10.99 -8.16 25.70
C SER A 279 -11.17 -7.32 24.43
N LEU A 280 -11.95 -7.79 23.44
CA LEU A 280 -12.28 -7.00 22.25
C LEU A 280 -13.17 -5.80 22.62
N ALA A 281 -14.16 -6.00 23.50
CA ALA A 281 -15.02 -4.91 23.95
C ALA A 281 -14.23 -3.83 24.70
N VAL A 282 -13.30 -4.24 25.58
CA VAL A 282 -12.39 -3.30 26.27
C VAL A 282 -11.52 -2.56 25.28
N LEU A 283 -10.96 -3.25 24.28
CA LEU A 283 -10.14 -2.60 23.26
C LEU A 283 -10.95 -1.57 22.46
N ILE A 284 -12.17 -1.90 22.03
CA ILE A 284 -13.04 -0.97 21.29
C ILE A 284 -13.36 0.27 22.13
N VAL A 285 -13.74 0.08 23.39
CA VAL A 285 -14.03 1.19 24.31
C VAL A 285 -12.77 2.03 24.56
N PHE A 286 -11.62 1.38 24.76
CA PHE A 286 -10.35 2.07 24.95
C PHE A 286 -9.99 2.91 23.73
N VAL A 287 -9.99 2.32 22.53
CA VAL A 287 -9.73 3.02 21.27
C VAL A 287 -10.67 4.21 21.12
N PHE A 288 -11.98 4.00 21.28
CA PHE A 288 -12.97 5.07 21.17
C PHE A 288 -12.71 6.22 22.15
N VAL A 289 -12.47 5.92 23.43
CA VAL A 289 -12.19 6.94 24.46
C VAL A 289 -10.85 7.64 24.19
N SER A 290 -9.83 6.92 23.73
CA SER A 290 -8.52 7.47 23.41
C SER A 290 -8.59 8.46 22.24
N TYR A 291 -9.37 8.16 21.19
CA TYR A 291 -9.61 9.10 20.10
C TYR A 291 -10.47 10.31 20.50
N LEU A 292 -11.33 10.18 21.51
CA LEU A 292 -12.01 11.36 22.09
C LEU A 292 -11.06 12.25 22.92
N ALA A 293 -9.95 11.69 23.40
CA ALA A 293 -9.01 12.37 24.28
C ALA A 293 -7.75 12.89 23.55
N THR A 294 -7.52 12.48 22.30
CA THR A 294 -6.32 12.83 21.52
C THR A 294 -6.69 13.38 20.15
N ASP A 295 -5.88 14.30 19.62
CA ASP A 295 -6.03 14.86 18.26
C ASP A 295 -5.09 14.11 17.29
N MET A 296 -5.16 12.78 17.30
CA MET A 296 -4.26 11.96 16.48
C MET A 296 -4.75 11.83 15.06
N ASP A 297 -3.96 12.37 14.13
CA ASP A 297 -4.19 12.19 12.71
C ASP A 297 -2.92 12.00 11.86
N HIS A 298 -3.10 11.43 10.68
CA HIS A 298 -2.04 11.33 9.68
C HIS A 298 -1.83 12.68 9.00
N SER A 299 -0.59 13.10 8.84
CA SER A 299 -0.27 14.42 8.29
C SER A 299 0.73 14.35 7.15
N PHE A 300 0.82 15.44 6.39
CA PHE A 300 1.95 15.75 5.52
C PHE A 300 2.44 17.16 5.82
N GLU A 301 3.73 17.38 5.56
CA GLU A 301 4.34 18.69 5.77
C GLU A 301 4.19 19.58 4.54
N ILE A 302 3.86 20.84 4.78
CA ILE A 302 3.88 21.91 3.79
C ILE A 302 4.70 23.09 4.30
N THR A 303 5.30 23.82 3.37
CA THR A 303 5.89 25.14 3.61
C THR A 303 5.05 26.20 2.92
N VAL A 304 5.00 27.42 3.47
CA VAL A 304 4.32 28.55 2.83
C VAL A 304 5.37 29.57 2.45
N THR A 305 5.38 29.93 1.17
CA THR A 305 6.37 30.82 0.58
C THR A 305 5.67 32.01 -0.06
N ASP A 306 6.29 33.19 0.01
CA ASP A 306 5.89 34.35 -0.77
C ASP A 306 6.52 34.26 -2.17
N THR A 307 5.70 34.00 -3.18
CA THR A 307 6.15 33.79 -4.57
C THR A 307 5.41 34.66 -5.57
N ALA A 308 4.83 35.78 -5.15
CA ALA A 308 4.02 36.65 -6.03
C ALA A 308 4.73 37.06 -7.34
N ALA A 309 6.06 37.21 -7.33
CA ALA A 309 6.85 37.59 -8.51
C ALA A 309 7.25 36.41 -9.44
N GLN A 310 6.94 35.16 -9.06
CA GLN A 310 7.37 33.93 -9.75
C GLN A 310 6.20 33.01 -10.14
N ALA A 311 4.95 33.48 -10.02
CA ALA A 311 3.77 32.72 -10.40
C ALA A 311 3.89 32.23 -11.87
N LEU A 312 3.50 30.98 -12.10
CA LEU A 312 3.56 30.33 -13.40
C LEU A 312 2.13 30.05 -13.89
N THR A 313 1.68 30.79 -14.89
CA THR A 313 0.31 30.67 -15.42
C THR A 313 0.19 29.54 -16.46
N PRO A 314 -1.03 29.02 -16.72
CA PRO A 314 -1.24 28.04 -17.79
C PRO A 314 -0.71 28.48 -19.16
N VAL A 315 -0.89 29.74 -19.49
CA VAL A 315 -0.46 30.34 -20.77
C VAL A 315 1.07 30.38 -20.88
N GLU A 316 1.77 30.74 -19.80
CA GLU A 316 3.24 30.73 -19.79
C GLU A 316 3.82 29.33 -19.97
N VAL A 317 3.19 28.30 -19.38
CA VAL A 317 3.57 26.90 -19.62
C VAL A 317 3.47 26.55 -21.10
N ALA A 318 2.37 26.94 -21.77
CA ALA A 318 2.19 26.69 -23.20
C ALA A 318 3.21 27.46 -24.07
N LYS A 319 3.55 28.69 -23.69
CA LYS A 319 4.55 29.53 -24.39
C LYS A 319 5.96 28.96 -24.31
N GLY A 320 6.28 28.19 -23.27
CA GLY A 320 7.57 27.54 -23.11
C GLY A 320 7.87 26.45 -24.15
N SER A 321 6.92 26.07 -25.03
CA SER A 321 7.18 25.06 -26.05
C SER A 321 8.28 25.48 -27.03
N ARG A 322 9.31 24.65 -27.16
CA ARG A 322 10.36 24.81 -28.18
C ARG A 322 9.86 24.41 -29.56
N GLN A 323 8.88 23.50 -29.61
CA GLN A 323 8.18 23.08 -30.82
C GLN A 323 6.87 23.86 -30.96
N LYS A 324 6.90 24.89 -31.81
CA LYS A 324 5.81 25.87 -31.87
C LYS A 324 4.52 25.37 -32.51
N ASP A 325 4.57 24.29 -33.29
CA ASP A 325 3.40 23.80 -34.03
C ASP A 325 2.53 22.82 -33.23
N ASN A 326 3.10 22.16 -32.21
CA ASN A 326 2.44 21.09 -31.47
C ASN A 326 2.37 21.42 -29.97
N LEU A 327 1.23 21.10 -29.36
CA LEU A 327 1.02 21.17 -27.92
C LEU A 327 0.54 19.80 -27.42
N VAL A 328 1.40 19.08 -26.71
CA VAL A 328 1.08 17.74 -26.22
C VAL A 328 0.76 17.78 -24.72
N VAL A 329 -0.37 17.18 -24.37
CA VAL A 329 -0.81 16.94 -23.00
C VAL A 329 -0.86 15.44 -22.76
N VAL A 330 -0.18 14.96 -21.72
CA VAL A 330 -0.23 13.56 -21.30
C VAL A 330 -1.14 13.46 -20.09
N VAL A 331 -2.10 12.55 -20.15
CA VAL A 331 -2.94 12.17 -19.02
C VAL A 331 -2.70 10.70 -18.68
N SER A 332 -2.58 10.35 -17.40
CA SER A 332 -2.27 8.97 -16.99
C SER A 332 -3.14 8.47 -15.85
N SER A 333 -3.54 7.20 -15.98
CA SER A 333 -4.46 6.55 -15.06
C SER A 333 -3.87 6.21 -13.70
N GLY A 334 -4.76 6.04 -12.71
CA GLY A 334 -4.45 5.33 -11.49
C GLY A 334 -4.30 3.81 -11.69
N GLY A 335 -3.93 3.09 -10.62
CA GLY A 335 -3.74 1.63 -10.66
C GLY A 335 -2.52 1.10 -9.88
N GLY A 336 -2.01 1.84 -8.89
CA GLY A 336 -0.83 1.43 -8.11
C GLY A 336 0.44 1.33 -8.96
N ILE A 337 1.36 0.45 -8.55
CA ILE A 337 2.66 0.31 -9.22
C ILE A 337 2.54 -0.08 -10.71
N LYS A 338 1.49 -0.81 -11.10
CA LYS A 338 1.24 -1.17 -12.51
C LYS A 338 1.07 0.08 -13.37
N ALA A 339 0.34 1.07 -12.87
CA ALA A 339 0.14 2.32 -13.58
C ALA A 339 1.40 3.19 -13.61
N ALA A 340 2.23 3.15 -12.57
CA ALA A 340 3.55 3.77 -12.59
C ALA A 340 4.42 3.17 -13.71
N ALA A 341 4.51 1.83 -13.76
CA ALA A 341 5.23 1.10 -14.78
C ALA A 341 4.70 1.40 -16.20
N TRP A 342 3.39 1.33 -16.41
CA TRP A 342 2.76 1.61 -17.71
C TRP A 342 3.03 3.04 -18.19
N THR A 343 2.93 4.03 -17.29
CA THR A 343 3.20 5.44 -17.62
C THR A 343 4.62 5.64 -18.12
N THR A 344 5.60 5.11 -17.38
CA THR A 344 7.02 5.26 -17.71
C THR A 344 7.43 4.45 -18.94
N LEU A 345 6.86 3.25 -19.12
CA LEU A 345 7.07 2.42 -20.31
C LEU A 345 6.55 3.12 -21.57
N ALA A 346 5.34 3.67 -21.49
CA ALA A 346 4.74 4.39 -22.60
C ALA A 346 5.52 5.66 -22.95
N LEU A 347 5.86 6.49 -21.95
CA LEU A 347 6.69 7.68 -22.17
C LEU A 347 8.05 7.33 -22.76
N ARG A 348 8.71 6.28 -22.24
CA ARG A 348 9.99 5.79 -22.78
C ARG A 348 9.86 5.52 -24.26
N ASP A 349 8.91 4.65 -24.62
CA ASP A 349 8.87 4.13 -25.98
C ASP A 349 8.32 5.14 -26.99
N LEU A 350 7.42 6.03 -26.58
CA LEU A 350 6.95 7.14 -27.41
C LEU A 350 8.07 8.14 -27.69
N ILE A 351 8.84 8.53 -26.68
CA ILE A 351 9.97 9.45 -26.83
C ILE A 351 11.11 8.81 -27.62
N MET A 352 11.40 7.52 -27.39
CA MET A 352 12.41 6.80 -28.18
C MET A 352 12.03 6.68 -29.67
N THR A 353 10.73 6.60 -29.95
CA THR A 353 10.21 6.59 -31.33
C THR A 353 10.32 7.99 -31.96
N ARG A 354 9.99 9.04 -31.21
CA ARG A 354 10.01 10.44 -31.67
C ARG A 354 10.60 11.35 -30.59
N PRO A 355 11.92 11.59 -30.56
CA PRO A 355 12.58 12.37 -29.52
C PRO A 355 12.03 13.80 -29.37
N GLU A 356 11.51 14.40 -30.45
CA GLU A 356 10.88 15.71 -30.45
C GLU A 356 9.66 15.78 -29.52
N LEU A 357 9.02 14.65 -29.24
CA LEU A 357 7.88 14.55 -28.33
C LEU A 357 8.22 15.07 -26.93
N ALA A 358 9.45 14.88 -26.45
CA ALA A 358 9.87 15.39 -25.16
C ALA A 358 9.78 16.93 -25.07
N ASP A 359 10.10 17.62 -26.18
CA ASP A 359 10.00 19.08 -26.31
C ASP A 359 8.56 19.56 -26.61
N GLU A 360 7.63 18.66 -26.93
CA GLU A 360 6.22 18.98 -27.21
C GLU A 360 5.29 18.73 -26.02
N ILE A 361 5.63 17.79 -25.14
CA ILE A 361 4.87 17.54 -23.91
C ILE A 361 5.02 18.77 -23.02
N ARG A 362 3.93 19.51 -22.83
CA ARG A 362 3.91 20.72 -21.97
C ARG A 362 3.15 20.51 -20.67
N LEU A 363 2.27 19.51 -20.60
CA LEU A 363 1.54 19.16 -19.38
C LEU A 363 1.46 17.63 -19.20
N ILE A 364 1.71 17.18 -17.97
CA ILE A 364 1.46 15.82 -17.49
C ILE A 364 0.44 15.86 -16.34
N SER A 365 -0.82 15.52 -16.60
CA SER A 365 -1.88 15.49 -15.58
C SER A 365 -2.20 14.04 -15.20
N THR A 366 -1.95 13.66 -13.95
CA THR A 366 -1.94 12.23 -13.58
C THR A 366 -2.63 11.96 -12.25
N VAL A 367 -2.98 10.69 -12.04
CA VAL A 367 -3.69 10.22 -10.85
C VAL A 367 -2.98 9.00 -10.27
N SER A 368 -2.92 8.90 -8.94
CA SER A 368 -2.54 7.69 -8.21
C SER A 368 -1.21 7.09 -8.69
N GLY A 369 -1.20 5.82 -9.09
CA GLY A 369 -0.01 5.16 -9.65
C GLY A 369 0.64 5.87 -10.83
N GLY A 370 -0.15 6.45 -11.75
CA GLY A 370 0.38 7.23 -12.87
C GLY A 370 1.13 8.48 -12.42
N THR A 371 0.72 9.07 -11.28
CA THR A 371 1.47 10.18 -10.65
C THR A 371 2.83 9.74 -10.15
N VAL A 372 2.95 8.54 -9.56
CA VAL A 372 4.25 8.03 -9.11
C VAL A 372 5.19 7.81 -10.30
N GLY A 373 4.67 7.27 -11.42
CA GLY A 373 5.43 7.16 -12.67
C GLY A 373 5.88 8.53 -13.21
N ALA A 374 4.99 9.52 -13.22
CA ALA A 374 5.31 10.88 -13.63
C ALA A 374 6.34 11.55 -12.70
N ALA A 375 6.27 11.31 -11.39
CA ALA A 375 7.24 11.83 -10.42
C ALA A 375 8.65 11.27 -10.67
N TYR A 376 8.80 9.97 -10.95
CA TYR A 376 10.09 9.40 -11.36
C TYR A 376 10.63 10.03 -12.65
N TYR A 377 9.76 10.23 -13.64
CA TYR A 377 10.13 10.87 -14.90
C TYR A 377 10.60 12.32 -14.69
N LEU A 378 9.83 13.14 -13.96
CA LEU A 378 10.19 14.53 -13.64
C LEU A 378 11.48 14.63 -12.83
N ASN A 379 11.65 13.76 -11.83
CA ASN A 379 12.86 13.71 -11.02
C ASN A 379 14.09 13.39 -11.87
N GLU A 380 14.01 12.39 -12.75
CA GLU A 380 15.15 12.01 -13.59
C GLU A 380 15.48 13.11 -14.62
N LEU A 381 14.48 13.73 -15.25
CA LEU A 381 14.69 14.86 -16.15
C LEU A 381 15.38 16.03 -15.44
N CYS A 382 15.00 16.32 -14.20
CA CYS A 382 15.61 17.39 -13.42
C CYS A 382 17.11 17.13 -13.12
N HIS A 383 17.49 15.87 -12.94
CA HIS A 383 18.87 15.46 -12.65
C HIS A 383 19.70 15.15 -13.91
N SER A 384 19.04 15.06 -15.07
CA SER A 384 19.69 14.86 -16.37
C SER A 384 20.17 16.19 -16.95
N PRO A 385 21.26 16.19 -17.76
CA PRO A 385 21.81 17.39 -18.39
C PRO A 385 20.99 17.81 -19.63
N ILE A 386 19.66 17.92 -19.48
CA ILE A 386 18.71 18.20 -20.57
C ILE A 386 18.83 19.61 -21.14
N ASP A 387 19.47 20.52 -20.39
CA ASP A 387 19.84 21.87 -20.80
C ASP A 387 21.03 21.88 -21.76
N SER A 388 21.78 20.79 -21.84
CA SER A 388 22.83 20.62 -22.83
C SER A 388 22.23 20.56 -24.25
N PRO A 389 22.69 21.41 -25.19
CA PRO A 389 22.21 21.42 -26.58
C PRO A 389 22.34 20.07 -27.31
N HIS A 390 23.16 19.17 -26.79
CA HIS A 390 23.44 17.86 -27.38
C HIS A 390 22.66 16.72 -26.74
N PHE A 391 22.03 16.90 -25.56
CA PHE A 391 21.39 15.81 -24.83
C PHE A 391 20.30 15.13 -25.67
N TRP A 392 19.38 15.92 -26.22
CA TRP A 392 18.29 15.40 -27.04
C TRP A 392 18.73 14.86 -28.41
N ASN A 393 20.00 15.04 -28.77
CA ASN A 393 20.60 14.49 -29.99
C ASN A 393 21.34 13.16 -29.73
N ASP A 394 21.55 12.79 -28.47
CA ASP A 394 22.23 11.57 -28.06
C ASP A 394 21.21 10.50 -27.65
N LYS A 395 20.89 9.61 -28.60
CA LYS A 395 19.90 8.54 -28.38
C LYS A 395 20.29 7.60 -27.25
N ASP A 396 21.58 7.34 -27.05
CA ASP A 396 22.04 6.38 -26.04
C ASP A 396 21.85 6.96 -24.63
N GLU A 397 22.11 8.26 -24.45
CA GLU A 397 21.84 8.97 -23.18
C GLU A 397 20.34 9.07 -22.88
N ILE A 398 19.51 9.38 -23.89
CA ILE A 398 18.04 9.40 -23.74
C ILE A 398 17.54 8.01 -23.33
N GLU A 399 17.97 6.96 -24.04
CA GLU A 399 17.54 5.58 -23.77
C GLU A 399 17.91 5.15 -22.35
N LYS A 400 19.14 5.43 -21.93
CA LYS A 400 19.62 5.13 -20.57
C LYS A 400 18.81 5.85 -19.50
N MET A 401 18.50 7.12 -19.70
CA MET A 401 17.67 7.91 -18.80
C MET A 401 16.26 7.33 -18.69
N LEU A 402 15.60 7.06 -19.81
CA LEU A 402 14.22 6.54 -19.81
C LEU A 402 14.13 5.10 -19.29
N ASN A 403 15.15 4.25 -19.55
CA ASN A 403 15.25 2.92 -18.94
C ASN A 403 15.43 3.01 -17.43
N THR A 404 16.25 3.95 -16.94
CA THR A 404 16.41 4.20 -15.50
C THR A 404 15.09 4.61 -14.86
N VAL A 405 14.30 5.46 -15.52
CA VAL A 405 12.96 5.85 -15.05
C VAL A 405 12.03 4.63 -14.96
N TYR A 406 12.01 3.78 -16.00
CA TYR A 406 11.20 2.56 -16.00
C TYR A 406 11.60 1.59 -14.88
N ASP A 407 12.89 1.30 -14.73
CA ASP A 407 13.43 0.39 -13.71
C ASP A 407 13.09 0.87 -12.28
N LYS A 408 13.17 2.19 -12.04
CA LYS A 408 12.76 2.80 -10.77
C LYS A 408 11.25 2.64 -10.52
N SER A 409 10.43 2.80 -11.56
CA SER A 409 8.97 2.71 -11.43
C SER A 409 8.44 1.31 -11.10
N VAL A 410 9.15 0.25 -11.53
CA VAL A 410 8.79 -1.15 -11.25
C VAL A 410 9.38 -1.67 -9.93
N THR A 411 10.25 -0.89 -9.28
CA THR A 411 10.91 -1.29 -8.03
C THR A 411 9.90 -1.33 -6.88
N SER A 412 9.87 -2.46 -6.17
CA SER A 412 8.95 -2.68 -5.05
C SER A 412 9.17 -1.71 -3.89
N SER A 413 8.08 -1.18 -3.35
CA SER A 413 8.05 -0.36 -2.12
C SER A 413 7.02 -0.88 -1.10
N LEU A 414 6.50 -2.10 -1.32
CA LEU A 414 5.48 -2.74 -0.45
C LEU A 414 5.99 -3.07 0.96
N SER A 415 7.29 -3.30 1.13
CA SER A 415 7.92 -3.54 2.44
C SER A 415 7.76 -2.32 3.36
N SER A 416 7.89 -1.10 2.84
CA SER A 416 7.68 0.15 3.60
C SER A 416 6.25 0.30 4.10
N VAL A 417 5.27 -0.08 3.27
CA VAL A 417 3.84 -0.04 3.66
C VAL A 417 3.55 -1.03 4.78
N THR A 418 3.99 -2.28 4.63
CA THR A 418 3.74 -3.34 5.62
C THR A 418 4.52 -3.14 6.92
N PHE A 419 5.74 -2.61 6.84
CA PHE A 419 6.53 -2.20 8.00
C PHE A 419 5.88 -1.04 8.76
N GLY A 420 5.48 0.02 8.04
CA GLY A 420 4.75 1.15 8.61
C GLY A 420 3.50 0.70 9.36
N PHE A 421 2.69 -0.12 8.70
CA PHE A 421 1.48 -0.67 9.30
C PHE A 421 1.77 -1.51 10.55
N ALA A 422 2.73 -2.43 10.49
CA ALA A 422 3.03 -3.37 11.57
C ALA A 422 3.61 -2.72 12.83
N PHE A 423 4.41 -1.66 12.68
CA PHE A 423 5.15 -1.05 13.78
C PHE A 423 4.66 0.33 14.22
N PHE A 424 3.92 1.05 13.37
CA PHE A 424 3.45 2.41 13.65
C PHE A 424 1.93 2.48 13.58
N ASP A 425 1.33 2.40 12.40
CA ASP A 425 -0.09 2.71 12.19
C ASP A 425 -1.02 1.82 13.02
N PHE A 426 -0.76 0.50 13.07
CA PHE A 426 -1.60 -0.41 13.84
C PHE A 426 -1.59 -0.05 15.33
N TRP A 427 -0.41 0.22 15.89
CA TRP A 427 -0.27 0.57 17.31
C TRP A 427 -0.78 1.96 17.62
N ARG A 428 -0.65 2.90 16.69
CA ARG A 428 -1.29 4.21 16.74
C ARG A 428 -2.81 4.08 16.81
N LEU A 429 -3.40 3.25 15.95
CA LEU A 429 -4.82 2.94 15.92
C LEU A 429 -5.30 2.32 17.24
N VAL A 430 -4.65 1.25 17.70
CA VAL A 430 -5.10 0.55 18.92
C VAL A 430 -4.80 1.31 20.21
N SER A 431 -3.83 2.23 20.21
CA SER A 431 -3.57 3.12 21.34
C SER A 431 -4.45 4.36 21.35
N GLY A 432 -5.10 4.68 20.22
CA GLY A 432 -5.80 5.95 20.01
C GLY A 432 -4.96 7.15 20.42
N GLY A 433 -3.66 7.14 20.11
CA GLY A 433 -2.77 8.26 20.38
C GLY A 433 -2.16 8.41 21.75
N VAL A 434 -2.60 7.62 22.73
CA VAL A 434 -2.10 7.72 24.10
C VAL A 434 -0.61 7.33 24.19
N LEU A 435 -0.14 6.47 23.30
CA LEU A 435 1.24 6.06 23.23
C LEU A 435 2.00 6.87 22.15
N PRO A 436 3.20 7.40 22.47
CA PRO A 436 3.94 8.29 21.57
C PRO A 436 4.70 7.48 20.51
N PHE A 437 4.00 7.05 19.46
CA PHE A 437 4.60 6.33 18.32
C PHE A 437 5.23 7.24 17.25
N GLY A 438 5.30 8.55 17.51
CA GLY A 438 5.81 9.55 16.56
C GLY A 438 4.79 9.90 15.48
N GLU A 439 5.23 10.73 14.52
CA GLU A 439 4.41 11.17 13.37
C GLU A 439 4.65 10.31 12.13
N THR A 440 5.65 9.42 12.18
CA THR A 440 5.97 8.47 11.12
C THR A 440 4.82 7.49 10.92
N ASP A 441 4.37 7.36 9.68
CA ASP A 441 3.32 6.44 9.28
C ASP A 441 3.69 5.71 7.98
N ARG A 442 2.92 4.69 7.60
CA ARG A 442 3.17 3.94 6.36
C ARG A 442 3.18 4.81 5.10
N GLY A 443 2.51 5.96 5.11
CA GLY A 443 2.53 6.93 4.00
C GLY A 443 3.86 7.69 3.94
N SER A 444 4.35 8.21 5.07
CA SER A 444 5.64 8.90 5.13
C SER A 444 6.82 7.96 4.84
N LEU A 445 6.72 6.69 5.23
CA LEU A 445 7.72 5.69 4.87
C LEU A 445 7.71 5.33 3.38
N LEU A 446 6.53 5.38 2.76
CA LEU A 446 6.38 5.09 1.33
C LEU A 446 6.97 6.21 0.46
N GLU A 447 6.66 7.47 0.75
CA GLU A 447 7.26 8.61 0.02
C GLU A 447 8.79 8.67 0.20
N ASN A 448 9.28 8.37 1.41
CA ASN A 448 10.73 8.25 1.67
C ASN A 448 11.39 7.13 0.84
N GLU A 449 10.70 6.00 0.68
CA GLU A 449 11.20 4.89 -0.12
C GLU A 449 11.22 5.23 -1.62
N TRP A 450 10.20 5.91 -2.14
CA TRP A 450 10.23 6.42 -3.52
C TRP A 450 11.35 7.41 -3.75
N GLY A 451 11.54 8.38 -2.85
CA GLY A 451 12.69 9.30 -2.92
C GLY A 451 14.04 8.58 -2.83
N ARG A 452 14.13 7.48 -2.06
CA ARG A 452 15.34 6.64 -2.01
C ARG A 452 15.57 5.89 -3.32
N ILE A 453 14.54 5.29 -3.91
CA ILE A 453 14.60 4.58 -5.21
C ILE A 453 14.97 5.54 -6.34
N ALA A 454 14.43 6.76 -6.30
CA ALA A 454 14.75 7.81 -7.25
C ALA A 454 16.24 8.22 -7.22
N GLY A 455 16.92 7.93 -6.12
CA GLY A 455 18.28 8.38 -5.83
C GLY A 455 18.20 9.72 -5.12
N LYS A 456 18.54 9.74 -3.82
CA LYS A 456 18.64 11.00 -3.05
C LYS A 456 19.54 11.98 -3.80
N PRO A 457 19.23 13.30 -3.79
CA PRO A 457 20.09 14.29 -4.41
C PRO A 457 21.53 14.04 -3.97
N ILE A 458 22.41 13.79 -4.93
CA ILE A 458 23.83 13.61 -4.64
C ILE A 458 24.26 14.89 -3.90
N GLU A 459 24.95 14.75 -2.77
CA GLU A 459 25.65 15.85 -2.09
C GLU A 459 26.70 16.42 -3.06
N GLY A 460 26.23 17.23 -3.99
CA GLY A 460 26.95 17.93 -5.03
C GLY A 460 26.38 19.33 -5.15
N LYS A 461 27.04 20.19 -5.90
CA LYS A 461 26.48 21.53 -6.16
C LYS A 461 25.16 21.35 -6.92
N GLN A 462 24.05 21.75 -6.30
CA GLN A 462 22.78 21.91 -6.99
C GLN A 462 23.00 22.89 -8.16
N THR A 463 22.80 22.42 -9.38
CA THR A 463 22.95 23.22 -10.60
C THR A 463 21.62 23.79 -11.08
N ARG A 464 20.50 23.12 -10.76
CA ARG A 464 19.14 23.52 -11.13
C ARG A 464 18.26 23.63 -9.89
N GLU A 465 17.26 24.49 -9.96
CA GLU A 465 16.35 24.73 -8.83
C GLU A 465 15.45 23.53 -8.56
N CYS A 466 14.95 22.84 -9.60
CA CYS A 466 14.13 21.64 -9.45
C CYS A 466 14.80 20.52 -8.61
N GLN A 467 16.14 20.55 -8.45
CA GLN A 467 16.90 19.57 -7.65
C GLN A 467 16.68 19.76 -6.14
N LYS A 468 16.01 20.84 -5.72
CA LYS A 468 15.46 20.98 -4.37
C LYS A 468 14.37 19.93 -4.08
N GLY A 469 13.70 19.41 -5.13
CA GLY A 469 12.72 18.34 -5.00
C GLY A 469 11.33 18.78 -4.52
N THR A 470 11.04 20.08 -4.46
CA THR A 470 9.72 20.60 -4.07
C THR A 470 8.88 20.97 -5.29
N VAL A 471 7.56 20.94 -5.18
CA VAL A 471 6.63 21.22 -6.30
C VAL A 471 6.93 22.57 -6.94
N LEU A 472 7.10 23.64 -6.14
CA LEU A 472 7.35 24.98 -6.68
C LEU A 472 8.74 25.14 -7.30
N SER A 473 9.72 24.33 -6.90
CA SER A 473 11.09 24.40 -7.43
C SER A 473 11.20 24.06 -8.93
N PHE A 474 10.17 23.42 -9.52
CA PHE A 474 10.14 23.09 -10.95
C PHE A 474 9.76 24.29 -11.85
N ARG A 475 9.25 25.40 -11.28
CA ARG A 475 8.63 26.48 -12.06
C ARG A 475 9.52 27.08 -13.13
N GLU A 476 10.76 27.42 -12.80
CA GLU A 476 11.65 28.08 -13.76
C GLU A 476 12.04 27.15 -14.91
N ASP A 477 12.28 25.88 -14.60
CA ASP A 477 12.57 24.85 -15.60
C ASP A 477 11.35 24.59 -16.52
N ILE A 478 10.15 24.62 -15.97
CA ILE A 478 8.89 24.53 -16.74
C ILE A 478 8.70 25.76 -17.62
N ARG A 479 8.90 26.97 -17.07
CA ARG A 479 8.74 28.24 -17.80
C ARG A 479 9.65 28.32 -19.02
N ARG A 480 10.89 27.81 -18.90
CA ARG A 480 11.84 27.73 -20.02
C ARG A 480 11.52 26.63 -21.03
N GLY A 481 10.59 25.74 -20.70
CA GLY A 481 10.25 24.58 -21.50
C GLY A 481 11.22 23.41 -21.41
N ASP A 482 12.11 23.43 -20.41
CA ASP A 482 13.06 22.34 -20.16
C ASP A 482 12.35 21.12 -19.53
N LEU A 483 11.31 21.37 -18.73
CA LEU A 483 10.47 20.34 -18.11
C LEU A 483 9.01 20.55 -18.50
N PRO A 484 8.21 19.48 -18.63
CA PRO A 484 6.77 19.63 -18.72
C PRO A 484 6.19 20.09 -17.37
N ALA A 485 5.14 20.91 -17.41
CA ALA A 485 4.35 21.16 -16.20
C ALA A 485 3.60 19.89 -15.79
N PHE A 486 3.15 19.85 -14.54
CA PHE A 486 2.40 18.70 -14.04
C PHE A 486 1.25 19.10 -13.14
N ILE A 487 0.20 18.27 -13.14
CA ILE A 487 -0.91 18.34 -12.20
C ILE A 487 -1.10 16.96 -11.59
N PHE A 488 -0.87 16.86 -10.28
CA PHE A 488 -1.11 15.66 -9.51
C PHE A 488 -2.46 15.78 -8.83
N ASN A 489 -3.36 14.86 -9.15
CA ASN A 489 -4.75 14.95 -8.77
C ASN A 489 -5.01 14.19 -7.48
N ALA A 490 -5.62 14.85 -6.49
CA ALA A 490 -6.11 14.21 -5.28
C ALA A 490 -7.59 14.52 -5.06
N THR A 491 -8.19 13.85 -4.08
CA THR A 491 -9.59 14.06 -3.69
C THR A 491 -9.65 14.49 -2.22
N VAL A 492 -10.45 15.49 -1.91
CA VAL A 492 -10.79 15.88 -0.54
C VAL A 492 -11.81 14.89 0.01
N MET A 493 -11.44 14.14 1.05
CA MET A 493 -12.25 13.08 1.63
C MET A 493 -13.61 13.57 2.14
N GLU A 494 -13.65 14.72 2.80
CA GLU A 494 -14.87 15.26 3.43
C GLU A 494 -15.89 15.78 2.43
N SER A 495 -15.43 16.33 1.31
CA SER A 495 -16.30 16.97 0.31
C SER A 495 -16.48 16.16 -0.96
N GLY A 496 -15.61 15.18 -1.21
CA GLY A 496 -15.52 14.47 -2.48
C GLY A 496 -15.03 15.34 -3.65
N ARG A 497 -14.59 16.57 -3.41
CA ARG A 497 -14.09 17.48 -4.45
C ARG A 497 -12.66 17.11 -4.85
N ARG A 498 -12.34 17.34 -6.12
CA ARG A 498 -10.97 17.22 -6.64
C ARG A 498 -10.12 18.40 -6.19
N VAL A 499 -8.83 18.14 -5.99
CA VAL A 499 -7.80 19.16 -5.79
C VAL A 499 -6.65 18.94 -6.76
N MET A 500 -6.07 20.04 -7.25
CA MET A 500 -4.87 20.04 -8.09
C MET A 500 -3.62 20.37 -7.26
N ILE A 501 -2.66 19.46 -7.22
CA ILE A 501 -1.33 19.70 -6.66
C ILE A 501 -0.39 19.98 -7.83
N THR A 502 0.07 21.22 -7.96
CA THR A 502 0.76 21.70 -9.17
C THR A 502 1.57 22.96 -8.90
N PRO A 503 2.68 23.20 -9.62
CA PRO A 503 3.37 24.48 -9.59
C PRO A 503 2.63 25.60 -10.34
N ILE A 504 1.57 25.27 -11.09
CA ILE A 504 0.83 26.22 -11.92
C ILE A 504 -0.13 27.04 -11.05
N ASN A 505 -0.05 28.35 -11.18
CA ASN A 505 -0.99 29.27 -10.56
C ASN A 505 -2.10 29.59 -11.56
N PHE A 506 -3.32 29.20 -11.21
CA PHE A 506 -4.49 29.52 -11.99
C PHE A 506 -5.10 30.82 -11.45
N GLU A 507 -4.84 31.96 -12.09
CA GLU A 507 -5.44 33.23 -11.68
C GLU A 507 -6.97 33.10 -11.62
N ARG A 508 -7.57 33.46 -10.49
CA ARG A 508 -9.03 33.55 -10.41
C ARG A 508 -9.48 34.78 -11.18
N SER A 509 -10.20 34.56 -12.28
CA SER A 509 -10.89 35.65 -12.98
C SER A 509 -11.86 36.34 -12.01
N ASN A 510 -11.58 37.60 -11.69
CA ASN A 510 -12.46 38.47 -10.88
C ASN A 510 -13.69 38.97 -11.66
N GLY A 511 -13.99 38.38 -12.82
CA GLY A 511 -15.14 38.72 -13.65
C GLY A 511 -16.47 38.17 -13.11
N PRO A 512 -17.61 38.68 -13.59
CA PRO A 512 -18.95 38.23 -13.19
C PRO A 512 -19.26 36.77 -13.59
N PHE A 513 -18.44 36.19 -14.47
CA PHE A 513 -18.45 34.78 -14.83
C PHE A 513 -17.15 34.16 -14.29
N GLN A 514 -17.23 33.59 -13.10
CA GLN A 514 -16.13 32.84 -12.52
C GLN A 514 -15.87 31.61 -13.41
N GLU A 515 -14.65 31.43 -13.91
CA GLU A 515 -14.31 30.21 -14.65
C GLU A 515 -14.54 29.00 -13.74
N ILE A 516 -15.35 28.05 -14.21
CA ILE A 516 -15.72 26.85 -13.46
C ILE A 516 -14.55 25.88 -13.57
N ARG A 517 -13.61 25.96 -12.64
CA ARG A 517 -12.54 24.98 -12.41
C ARG A 517 -12.50 24.59 -10.93
N GLU A 518 -11.83 23.49 -10.62
CA GLU A 518 -11.59 23.11 -9.22
C GLU A 518 -10.38 23.84 -8.63
N ASP A 519 -10.27 23.76 -7.30
CA ASP A 519 -9.26 24.47 -6.53
C ASP A 519 -7.90 23.73 -6.56
N THR A 520 -6.81 24.50 -6.58
CA THR A 520 -5.46 23.97 -6.29
C THR A 520 -5.28 23.77 -4.78
N LEU A 521 -4.26 23.00 -4.38
CA LEU A 521 -3.92 22.80 -2.96
C LEU A 521 -3.74 24.13 -2.22
N THR A 522 -3.01 25.07 -2.83
CA THR A 522 -2.82 26.43 -2.31
C THR A 522 -4.17 27.12 -2.07
N GLU A 523 -5.09 27.06 -3.02
CA GLU A 523 -6.38 27.74 -2.91
C GLU A 523 -7.29 27.12 -1.85
N ILE A 524 -7.21 25.80 -1.64
CA ILE A 524 -7.95 25.13 -0.56
C ILE A 524 -7.41 25.53 0.81
N LEU A 525 -6.08 25.57 0.96
CA LEU A 525 -5.44 25.78 2.26
C LEU A 525 -5.33 27.26 2.64
N LEU A 526 -5.16 28.17 1.68
CA LEU A 526 -4.88 29.59 1.94
C LEU A 526 -6.02 30.53 1.47
N ARG A 527 -7.23 29.98 1.27
CA ARG A 527 -8.39 30.66 0.68
C ARG A 527 -8.66 32.09 1.16
N ASP A 528 -8.57 32.34 2.47
CA ASP A 528 -8.86 33.65 3.08
C ASP A 528 -7.64 34.59 3.16
N GLU A 529 -6.41 34.07 3.02
CA GLU A 529 -5.19 34.88 2.97
C GLU A 529 -4.87 35.41 1.56
N MET A 530 -5.49 34.84 0.52
CA MET A 530 -5.35 35.28 -0.87
C MET A 530 -6.17 36.54 -1.22
N SER A 531 -6.59 37.33 -0.22
CA SER A 531 -7.06 38.69 -0.45
C SER A 531 -5.87 39.58 -0.88
N VAL A 532 -5.50 39.47 -2.16
CA VAL A 532 -4.47 40.27 -2.83
C VAL A 532 -4.70 41.79 -2.65
N ALA A 533 -5.92 42.19 -2.34
CA ALA A 533 -6.34 43.58 -2.28
C ALA A 533 -5.69 44.41 -1.16
N ASP A 534 -5.23 43.80 -0.05
CA ASP A 534 -4.79 44.56 1.13
C ASP A 534 -3.28 44.47 1.44
N THR A 535 -2.54 43.47 0.94
CA THR A 535 -1.13 43.23 1.35
C THR A 535 -0.12 43.16 0.22
N GLY A 536 -0.53 42.95 -1.03
CA GLY A 536 0.38 42.78 -2.17
C GLY A 536 1.23 41.49 -2.14
N VAL A 537 0.94 40.56 -1.23
CA VAL A 537 1.64 39.28 -1.04
C VAL A 537 0.74 38.13 -1.54
N GLN A 538 1.29 37.23 -2.36
CA GLN A 538 0.64 35.96 -2.71
C GLN A 538 1.39 34.83 -2.01
N ASN A 539 0.79 34.31 -0.93
CA ASN A 539 1.28 33.13 -0.25
C ASN A 539 0.91 31.88 -1.05
N GLU A 540 1.87 31.00 -1.28
CA GLU A 540 1.65 29.72 -1.94
C GLU A 540 2.17 28.56 -1.09
N THR A 541 1.49 27.41 -1.17
CA THR A 541 1.92 26.20 -0.49
C THR A 541 2.93 25.45 -1.34
N ASP A 542 4.05 25.05 -0.74
CA ASP A 542 5.05 24.17 -1.34
C ASP A 542 5.21 22.90 -0.50
N LEU A 543 5.55 21.80 -1.18
CA LEU A 543 5.70 20.48 -0.59
C LEU A 543 6.65 19.64 -1.44
N ASP A 544 7.18 18.56 -0.87
CA ASP A 544 8.04 17.61 -1.59
C ASP A 544 7.29 16.92 -2.73
N LEU A 545 7.98 16.65 -3.84
CA LEU A 545 7.43 15.98 -5.02
C LEU A 545 6.85 14.59 -4.68
N TRP A 546 7.51 13.84 -3.80
CA TRP A 546 7.06 12.51 -3.38
C TRP A 546 5.86 12.59 -2.44
N THR A 547 5.77 13.65 -1.62
CA THR A 547 4.55 13.94 -0.85
C THR A 547 3.39 14.29 -1.78
N ALA A 548 3.60 15.12 -2.80
CA ALA A 548 2.58 15.40 -3.81
C ALA A 548 2.12 14.11 -4.53
N ALA A 549 3.06 13.22 -4.86
CA ALA A 549 2.75 11.91 -5.43
C ALA A 549 1.98 10.99 -4.46
N ARG A 550 2.36 11.00 -3.17
CA ARG A 550 1.67 10.26 -2.10
C ARG A 550 0.22 10.71 -1.96
N LEU A 551 -0.05 12.02 -1.96
CA LEU A 551 -1.41 12.54 -1.83
C LEU A 551 -2.29 12.13 -3.03
N SER A 552 -1.73 12.14 -4.24
CA SER A 552 -2.41 11.63 -5.44
C SER A 552 -2.71 10.12 -5.36
N ALA A 553 -1.84 9.35 -4.67
CA ALA A 553 -1.91 7.89 -4.53
C ALA A 553 -2.30 7.41 -3.11
N ALA A 554 -3.01 8.25 -2.35
CA ALA A 554 -3.43 7.97 -0.98
C ALA A 554 -4.67 7.06 -0.93
N PHE A 555 -4.51 5.80 -1.33
CA PHE A 555 -5.60 4.82 -1.28
C PHE A 555 -5.74 4.27 0.14
N PRO A 556 -6.85 4.53 0.89
CA PRO A 556 -6.95 4.30 2.34
C PRO A 556 -6.52 2.91 2.83
N TYR A 557 -6.71 1.89 2.00
CA TYR A 557 -6.35 0.50 2.31
C TYR A 557 -4.83 0.23 2.27
N VAL A 558 -4.08 1.06 1.57
CA VAL A 558 -2.63 0.94 1.38
C VAL A 558 -1.90 2.07 2.11
N THR A 559 -2.36 3.30 1.93
CA THR A 559 -1.79 4.53 2.52
C THR A 559 -2.88 5.31 3.24
N PRO A 560 -2.57 5.97 4.38
CA PRO A 560 -3.58 6.69 5.13
C PRO A 560 -4.02 7.96 4.38
N ALA A 561 -5.27 8.37 4.60
CA ALA A 561 -5.69 9.74 4.31
C ALA A 561 -4.90 10.70 5.19
N ALA A 562 -4.54 11.89 4.70
CA ALA A 562 -3.68 12.79 5.47
C ALA A 562 -4.11 14.25 5.38
N GLN A 563 -3.91 15.00 6.48
CA GLN A 563 -4.16 16.45 6.57
C GLN A 563 -2.86 17.27 6.48
N ALA A 564 -2.97 18.53 6.07
CA ALA A 564 -1.82 19.43 5.97
C ALA A 564 -1.31 19.84 7.36
N LYS A 565 0.01 19.92 7.51
CA LYS A 565 0.70 20.46 8.68
C LYS A 565 1.83 21.38 8.24
N LEU A 566 1.99 22.53 8.89
CA LEU A 566 3.09 23.45 8.61
C LEU A 566 4.43 22.84 9.08
N ARG A 567 5.44 22.90 8.21
CA ARG A 567 6.79 22.45 8.52
C ARG A 567 7.42 23.35 9.58
N SER A 568 8.01 22.74 10.61
CA SER A 568 8.44 23.46 11.83
C SER A 568 9.64 24.40 11.60
N ASP A 569 10.43 24.18 10.54
CA ASP A 569 11.64 24.93 10.21
C ASP A 569 11.43 26.02 9.13
N GLY A 570 10.27 26.03 8.47
CA GLY A 570 9.91 26.94 7.37
C GLY A 570 8.62 27.70 7.61
N ALA A 571 8.06 27.62 8.82
CA ALA A 571 6.85 28.36 9.18
C ALA A 571 7.12 29.87 9.09
N THR A 572 6.35 30.56 8.26
CA THR A 572 6.24 32.03 8.32
C THR A 572 5.78 32.37 9.74
N PRO A 573 6.54 33.15 10.54
CA PRO A 573 6.20 33.40 11.93
C PRO A 573 4.79 33.99 12.06
N GLY A 574 3.88 33.26 12.72
CA GLY A 574 2.50 33.68 12.96
C GLY A 574 1.42 33.04 12.08
N LEU A 575 1.80 32.27 11.04
CA LEU A 575 0.85 31.49 10.25
C LEU A 575 0.43 30.22 11.01
N GLU A 576 -0.87 30.03 11.23
CA GLU A 576 -1.45 28.84 11.86
C GLU A 576 -2.65 28.35 11.03
N LEU A 577 -2.70 27.05 10.73
CA LEU A 577 -3.84 26.41 10.07
C LEU A 577 -4.98 26.21 11.09
N LYS A 578 -5.78 27.26 11.30
CA LYS A 578 -6.84 27.33 12.32
C LYS A 578 -8.20 26.89 11.81
N GLU A 579 -8.44 27.06 10.52
CA GLU A 579 -9.78 26.88 9.96
C GLU A 579 -10.06 25.41 9.68
N PRO A 580 -11.31 24.92 9.90
CA PRO A 580 -11.63 23.50 9.76
C PRO A 580 -11.32 22.93 8.36
N TRP A 581 -11.50 23.72 7.30
CA TRP A 581 -11.23 23.28 5.93
C TRP A 581 -9.73 23.12 5.62
N GLN A 582 -8.85 23.77 6.38
CA GLN A 582 -7.40 23.61 6.25
C GLN A 582 -6.93 22.26 6.79
N ARG A 583 -7.79 21.56 7.56
CA ARG A 583 -7.57 20.22 8.12
C ARG A 583 -8.32 19.13 7.34
N PHE A 584 -8.75 19.42 6.11
CA PHE A 584 -9.33 18.38 5.26
C PHE A 584 -8.33 17.27 4.94
N HIS A 585 -8.85 16.06 4.82
CA HIS A 585 -8.06 14.90 4.47
C HIS A 585 -8.00 14.74 2.96
N PHE A 586 -6.79 14.48 2.47
CA PHE A 586 -6.55 14.19 1.08
C PHE A 586 -6.40 12.68 0.88
N ILE A 587 -7.12 12.14 -0.11
CA ILE A 587 -7.12 10.75 -0.53
C ILE A 587 -6.86 10.66 -2.04
N ASP A 588 -6.67 9.42 -2.52
CA ASP A 588 -6.38 9.10 -3.92
C ASP A 588 -7.26 9.88 -4.92
N GLY A 589 -6.64 10.45 -5.96
CA GLY A 589 -7.34 11.19 -7.01
C GLY A 589 -8.35 10.35 -7.79
N GLY A 590 -8.12 9.04 -7.83
CA GLY A 590 -8.94 8.04 -8.52
C GLY A 590 -10.37 7.98 -8.01
N TYR A 591 -10.64 8.42 -6.79
CA TYR A 591 -12.03 8.54 -6.29
C TYR A 591 -12.84 9.56 -7.10
N TYR A 592 -12.20 10.60 -7.64
CA TYR A 592 -12.85 11.62 -8.45
C TYR A 592 -12.56 11.47 -9.94
N ASP A 593 -11.29 11.41 -10.36
CA ASP A 593 -10.85 11.36 -11.76
C ASP A 593 -9.94 10.15 -11.95
N ASN A 594 -10.19 9.31 -12.95
CA ASN A 594 -9.39 8.10 -13.14
C ASN A 594 -8.11 8.35 -13.95
N PHE A 595 -8.04 9.42 -14.73
CA PHE A 595 -6.97 9.69 -15.72
C PHE A 595 -6.28 11.05 -15.56
N GLY A 596 -6.84 11.95 -14.77
CA GLY A 596 -6.38 13.35 -14.69
C GLY A 596 -6.87 14.20 -15.86
N VAL A 597 -7.84 13.71 -16.64
CA VAL A 597 -8.39 14.41 -17.81
C VAL A 597 -9.03 15.72 -17.39
N THR A 598 -9.83 15.75 -16.33
CA THR A 598 -10.58 16.95 -15.96
C THR A 598 -9.61 18.10 -15.64
N SER A 599 -8.45 17.82 -15.04
CA SER A 599 -7.44 18.85 -14.70
C SER A 599 -6.61 19.29 -15.90
N ALA A 600 -6.39 18.38 -16.85
CA ALA A 600 -5.82 18.74 -18.14
C ALA A 600 -6.73 19.71 -18.90
N LEU A 601 -8.05 19.50 -18.84
CA LEU A 601 -9.03 20.40 -19.45
C LEU A 601 -9.07 21.78 -18.75
N ASP A 602 -9.00 21.81 -17.42
CA ASP A 602 -8.92 23.07 -16.65
C ASP A 602 -7.69 23.91 -17.02
N TRP A 603 -6.57 23.26 -17.38
CA TRP A 603 -5.37 23.93 -17.88
C TRP A 603 -5.49 24.32 -19.36
N LEU A 604 -6.05 23.45 -20.21
CA LEU A 604 -6.22 23.72 -21.63
C LEU A 604 -7.18 24.87 -21.90
N GLU A 605 -8.28 24.98 -21.15
CA GLU A 605 -9.30 26.02 -21.33
C GLU A 605 -8.73 27.44 -21.43
N PRO A 606 -7.94 27.97 -20.46
CA PRO A 606 -7.33 29.28 -20.57
C PRO A 606 -6.25 29.36 -21.67
N VAL A 607 -5.52 28.27 -21.95
CA VAL A 607 -4.51 28.21 -23.02
C VAL A 607 -5.15 28.35 -24.41
N LEU A 608 -6.27 27.66 -24.64
CA LEU A 608 -7.01 27.71 -25.90
C LEU A 608 -7.73 29.06 -26.10
N LYS A 609 -8.22 29.68 -25.01
CA LYS A 609 -8.72 31.07 -25.06
C LYS A 609 -7.60 32.04 -25.43
N ALA A 610 -6.46 31.96 -24.75
CA ALA A 610 -5.31 32.80 -25.04
C ALA A 610 -4.82 32.58 -26.48
N ARG A 611 -4.86 31.36 -27.01
CA ARG A 611 -4.48 31.05 -28.40
C ARG A 611 -5.29 31.80 -29.45
N ILE A 612 -6.55 32.15 -29.15
CA ILE A 612 -7.41 32.94 -30.03
C ILE A 612 -6.92 34.39 -30.09
N GLU A 613 -6.53 34.94 -28.94
CA GLU A 613 -6.24 36.36 -28.73
C GLU A 613 -4.76 36.70 -28.95
N ASP A 614 -3.86 35.79 -28.59
CA ASP A 614 -2.41 35.95 -28.55
C ASP A 614 -1.73 35.23 -29.73
N PRO A 615 -1.13 35.98 -30.68
CA PRO A 615 -0.39 35.41 -31.80
C PRO A 615 0.89 34.65 -31.40
N ASP A 616 1.44 34.89 -30.20
CA ASP A 616 2.68 34.25 -29.75
C ASP A 616 2.48 32.76 -29.46
N LEU A 617 1.24 32.35 -29.15
CA LEU A 617 0.86 30.95 -29.10
C LEU A 617 0.63 30.46 -30.53
N ALA A 618 1.64 29.86 -31.13
CA ALA A 618 1.63 29.49 -32.56
C ALA A 618 1.17 28.06 -32.85
N PHE A 619 0.82 27.27 -31.83
CA PHE A 619 0.47 25.85 -32.02
C PHE A 619 -0.74 25.69 -32.93
N LYS A 620 -0.69 24.64 -33.74
CA LYS A 620 -1.70 24.24 -34.73
C LYS A 620 -2.33 22.89 -34.37
N LYS A 621 -1.61 22.03 -33.67
CA LYS A 621 -2.11 20.73 -33.21
C LYS A 621 -2.05 20.64 -31.70
N VAL A 622 -3.14 20.22 -31.09
CA VAL A 622 -3.22 19.88 -29.67
C VAL A 622 -3.49 18.38 -29.58
N ILE A 623 -2.60 17.64 -28.93
CA ILE A 623 -2.71 16.18 -28.81
C ILE A 623 -2.81 15.81 -27.34
N ILE A 624 -3.89 15.11 -26.98
CA ILE A 624 -4.10 14.59 -25.63
C ILE A 624 -3.79 13.09 -25.65
N ILE A 625 -2.63 12.71 -25.13
CA ILE A 625 -2.19 11.32 -25.00
C ILE A 625 -2.73 10.74 -23.69
N GLN A 626 -3.59 9.72 -23.79
CA GLN A 626 -4.15 9.02 -22.63
C GLN A 626 -3.39 7.72 -22.38
N LEU A 627 -2.73 7.61 -21.24
CA LEU A 627 -2.04 6.41 -20.79
C LEU A 627 -2.92 5.68 -19.77
N ARG A 628 -3.58 4.60 -20.19
CA ARG A 628 -4.50 3.85 -19.33
C ARG A 628 -3.86 2.51 -18.96
N ALA A 629 -3.54 2.30 -17.69
CA ALA A 629 -2.88 1.09 -17.22
C ALA A 629 -3.81 -0.15 -17.20
N SER A 630 -5.11 0.06 -17.36
CA SER A 630 -6.15 -0.96 -17.25
C SER A 630 -7.08 -0.87 -18.46
N ALA A 631 -7.37 -2.02 -19.06
CA ALA A 631 -8.31 -2.12 -20.16
C ALA A 631 -9.76 -1.88 -19.70
N LYS A 632 -10.60 -1.33 -20.58
CA LYS A 632 -12.05 -1.30 -20.35
C LYS A 632 -12.58 -2.72 -20.29
N THR A 633 -13.22 -3.08 -19.18
CA THR A 633 -13.82 -4.42 -19.04
C THR A 633 -15.12 -4.50 -19.86
N PRO A 634 -15.26 -5.44 -20.80
CA PRO A 634 -16.49 -5.61 -21.57
C PRO A 634 -17.68 -5.93 -20.66
N ARG A 635 -18.87 -5.44 -21.00
CA ARG A 635 -20.09 -5.66 -20.19
C ARG A 635 -20.40 -7.14 -19.96
N THR A 636 -20.05 -7.99 -20.93
CA THR A 636 -20.25 -9.44 -20.90
C THR A 636 -19.37 -10.16 -19.88
N CYS A 637 -18.33 -9.51 -19.36
CA CYS A 637 -17.40 -10.08 -18.40
C CYS A 637 -17.77 -9.80 -16.94
N TYR A 638 -18.74 -8.93 -16.68
CA TYR A 638 -19.24 -8.70 -15.32
C TYR A 638 -20.13 -9.86 -14.88
N GLN A 639 -19.76 -10.50 -13.76
CA GLN A 639 -20.56 -11.53 -13.12
C GLN A 639 -21.60 -10.90 -12.20
N VAL A 640 -22.79 -11.50 -12.17
CA VAL A 640 -23.86 -11.09 -11.24
C VAL A 640 -23.46 -11.57 -9.84
N ALA A 641 -23.38 -10.63 -8.88
CA ALA A 641 -23.17 -10.98 -7.48
C ALA A 641 -24.33 -11.85 -6.97
N ASP A 642 -24.03 -12.91 -6.21
CA ASP A 642 -25.07 -13.73 -5.61
C ASP A 642 -25.84 -12.96 -4.52
N GLY A 643 -26.98 -13.50 -4.10
CA GLY A 643 -27.85 -12.83 -3.13
C GLY A 643 -27.18 -12.56 -1.77
N ALA A 644 -26.25 -13.41 -1.33
CA ALA A 644 -25.55 -13.21 -0.07
C ALA A 644 -24.47 -12.13 -0.20
N GLN A 645 -23.71 -12.13 -1.29
CA GLN A 645 -22.73 -11.09 -1.62
C GLN A 645 -23.42 -9.72 -1.74
N ALA A 646 -24.51 -9.65 -2.52
CA ALA A 646 -25.29 -8.43 -2.69
C ALA A 646 -25.84 -7.91 -1.35
N ALA A 647 -26.36 -8.79 -0.49
CA ALA A 647 -26.91 -8.40 0.81
C ALA A 647 -25.86 -7.99 1.85
N LEU A 648 -24.69 -8.66 1.88
CA LEU A 648 -23.68 -8.45 2.93
C LEU A 648 -22.66 -7.37 2.56
N VAL A 649 -22.25 -7.30 1.30
CA VAL A 649 -21.13 -6.43 0.85
C VAL A 649 -21.47 -5.59 -0.38
N GLY A 650 -22.71 -5.62 -0.87
CA GLY A 650 -23.16 -4.89 -2.06
C GLY A 650 -22.80 -3.38 -2.05
N PRO A 651 -23.06 -2.63 -0.96
CA PRO A 651 -22.69 -1.20 -0.90
C PRO A 651 -21.18 -0.95 -1.03
N VAL A 652 -20.35 -1.77 -0.36
CA VAL A 652 -18.88 -1.66 -0.42
C VAL A 652 -18.37 -2.03 -1.81
N MET A 653 -18.90 -3.11 -2.38
CA MET A 653 -18.57 -3.53 -3.75
C MET A 653 -18.95 -2.47 -4.77
N GLY A 654 -20.13 -1.85 -4.63
CA GLY A 654 -20.57 -0.73 -5.45
C GLY A 654 -19.60 0.45 -5.38
N LEU A 655 -19.24 0.89 -4.17
CA LEU A 655 -18.30 1.99 -3.95
C LEU A 655 -16.93 1.72 -4.59
N LEU A 656 -16.38 0.51 -4.44
CA LEU A 656 -15.09 0.13 -5.05
C LEU A 656 -15.17 0.08 -6.59
N ASN A 657 -16.33 -0.26 -7.15
CA ASN A 657 -16.55 -0.34 -8.60
C ASN A 657 -16.87 1.02 -9.24
N ILE A 658 -17.33 2.03 -8.47
CA ILE A 658 -17.61 3.38 -8.97
C ILE A 658 -16.36 3.98 -9.63
N ARG A 659 -15.17 3.71 -9.10
CA ARG A 659 -13.89 4.14 -9.68
C ARG A 659 -13.75 3.70 -11.15
N ASN A 660 -13.94 2.42 -11.41
CA ASN A 660 -13.75 1.84 -12.74
C ASN A 660 -14.92 2.13 -13.69
N GLY A 661 -16.11 2.48 -13.16
CA GLY A 661 -17.30 2.77 -13.95
C GLY A 661 -17.55 4.26 -14.20
N VAL A 662 -17.80 5.01 -13.12
CA VAL A 662 -18.23 6.41 -13.18
C VAL A 662 -17.10 7.33 -13.63
N ALA A 663 -15.92 7.23 -13.01
CA ALA A 663 -14.81 8.12 -13.33
C ALA A 663 -14.35 7.92 -14.79
N LEU A 664 -14.20 6.67 -15.24
CA LEU A 664 -13.94 6.32 -16.64
C LEU A 664 -14.95 6.93 -17.60
N SER A 665 -16.24 6.67 -17.38
CA SER A 665 -17.31 7.18 -18.26
C SER A 665 -17.37 8.71 -18.27
N ARG A 666 -17.13 9.35 -17.13
CA ARG A 666 -17.12 10.81 -17.03
C ARG A 666 -15.96 11.39 -17.83
N ASN A 667 -14.75 10.86 -17.64
CA ASN A 667 -13.58 11.33 -18.36
C ASN A 667 -13.73 11.23 -19.89
N GLU A 668 -14.27 10.11 -20.41
CA GLU A 668 -14.54 9.94 -21.84
C GLU A 668 -15.54 10.99 -22.35
N ILE A 669 -16.68 11.16 -21.67
CA ILE A 669 -17.73 12.11 -22.09
C ILE A 669 -17.25 13.57 -22.01
N GLU A 670 -16.54 13.94 -20.96
CA GLU A 670 -16.00 15.30 -20.79
C GLU A 670 -14.99 15.63 -21.88
N LEU A 671 -14.06 14.71 -22.16
CA LEU A 671 -13.03 14.90 -23.18
C LEU A 671 -13.63 15.01 -24.58
N ASP A 672 -14.53 14.09 -24.96
CA ASP A 672 -15.15 14.08 -26.28
C ASP A 672 -15.91 15.39 -26.54
N ARG A 673 -16.71 15.84 -25.55
CA ARG A 673 -17.46 17.10 -25.64
C ARG A 673 -16.53 18.31 -25.70
N PHE A 674 -15.45 18.30 -24.92
CA PHE A 674 -14.46 19.37 -24.94
C PHE A 674 -13.82 19.50 -26.33
N ILE A 675 -13.32 18.39 -26.88
CA ILE A 675 -12.70 18.34 -28.22
C ILE A 675 -13.69 18.81 -29.29
N GLU A 676 -14.92 18.29 -29.31
CA GLU A 676 -15.94 18.67 -30.28
C GLU A 676 -16.25 20.18 -30.19
N SER A 677 -16.46 20.69 -28.97
CA SER A 677 -16.82 22.09 -28.75
C SER A 677 -15.72 23.07 -29.18
N TRP A 678 -14.46 22.75 -28.87
CA TRP A 678 -13.32 23.61 -29.18
C TRP A 678 -12.92 23.54 -30.66
N ASN A 679 -12.92 22.37 -31.29
CA ASN A 679 -12.68 22.25 -32.72
C ASN A 679 -13.72 23.06 -33.52
N LYS A 680 -15.01 22.93 -33.16
CA LYS A 680 -16.07 23.73 -33.77
C LYS A 680 -15.86 25.23 -33.56
N ARG A 681 -15.39 25.64 -32.38
CA ARG A 681 -15.10 27.05 -32.09
C ARG A 681 -13.95 27.58 -32.96
N PHE A 682 -12.87 26.82 -33.09
CA PHE A 682 -11.75 27.21 -33.96
C PHE A 682 -12.16 27.30 -35.43
N GLU A 683 -13.02 26.40 -35.91
CA GLU A 683 -13.61 26.48 -37.25
C GLU A 683 -14.45 27.77 -37.44
N LEU A 684 -15.26 28.14 -36.45
CA LEU A 684 -16.09 29.36 -36.51
C LEU A 684 -15.25 30.65 -36.46
N GLU A 685 -14.11 30.62 -35.77
CA GLU A 685 -13.20 31.75 -35.62
C GLU A 685 -12.07 31.78 -36.67
N ASP A 686 -12.11 30.88 -37.67
CA ASP A 686 -11.12 30.73 -38.75
C ASP A 686 -9.67 30.57 -38.22
N LYS A 687 -9.53 29.79 -37.14
CA LYS A 687 -8.23 29.48 -36.52
C LYS A 687 -7.76 28.09 -36.98
N PRO A 688 -6.51 27.94 -37.47
CA PRO A 688 -5.99 26.66 -37.94
C PRO A 688 -5.48 25.80 -36.77
N VAL A 689 -6.35 25.50 -35.80
CA VAL A 689 -6.03 24.69 -34.63
C VAL A 689 -6.92 23.46 -34.60
N HIS A 690 -6.32 22.28 -34.44
CA HIS A 690 -7.05 21.02 -34.32
C HIS A 690 -6.66 20.28 -33.04
N ILE A 691 -7.66 19.87 -32.27
CA ILE A 691 -7.51 19.06 -31.06
C ILE A 691 -7.86 17.62 -31.36
N SER A 692 -6.99 16.71 -30.94
CA SER A 692 -7.17 15.26 -31.06
C SER A 692 -6.74 14.55 -29.79
N THR A 693 -7.17 13.30 -29.63
CA THR A 693 -6.73 12.44 -28.52
C THR A 693 -6.34 11.06 -29.01
N VAL A 694 -5.37 10.46 -28.34
CA VAL A 694 -4.86 9.11 -28.60
C VAL A 694 -4.87 8.33 -27.31
N VAL A 695 -5.35 7.08 -27.35
CA VAL A 695 -5.45 6.22 -26.18
C VAL A 695 -4.44 5.08 -26.31
N PHE A 696 -3.60 4.93 -25.29
CA PHE A 696 -2.72 3.78 -25.10
C PHE A 696 -3.19 2.99 -23.88
N GLU A 697 -3.82 1.84 -24.14
CA GLU A 697 -4.32 0.94 -23.11
C GLU A 697 -3.94 -0.52 -23.41
N PRO A 698 -3.75 -1.38 -22.40
CA PRO A 698 -3.65 -2.81 -22.61
C PRO A 698 -4.87 -3.30 -23.40
N ARG A 699 -4.65 -4.03 -24.50
CA ARG A 699 -5.76 -4.63 -25.25
C ARG A 699 -6.64 -5.48 -24.37
N SER A 700 -7.95 -5.26 -24.48
CA SER A 700 -8.95 -6.28 -24.19
C SER A 700 -9.03 -7.24 -25.38
N ASP A 701 -8.03 -8.09 -25.60
CA ASP A 701 -8.11 -9.24 -26.51
C ASP A 701 -9.09 -10.32 -26.02
N ILE A 702 -10.13 -9.88 -25.29
CA ILE A 702 -11.27 -10.66 -24.89
C ILE A 702 -12.09 -10.90 -26.16
N ASP A 703 -11.94 -12.09 -26.74
CA ASP A 703 -13.06 -12.66 -27.47
C ASP A 703 -14.26 -12.64 -26.50
N PRO A 704 -15.39 -11.99 -26.83
CA PRO A 704 -16.58 -12.02 -25.97
C PRO A 704 -17.00 -13.45 -25.56
N GLN A 705 -16.54 -14.47 -26.29
CA GLN A 705 -16.69 -15.89 -25.95
C GLN A 705 -15.80 -16.37 -24.78
N THR A 706 -14.62 -15.78 -24.51
CA THR A 706 -13.76 -16.16 -23.35
C THR A 706 -14.33 -15.76 -22.00
N CYS A 707 -15.22 -14.76 -21.97
CA CYS A 707 -15.99 -14.40 -20.78
C CYS A 707 -17.25 -15.27 -20.58
N GLN A 708 -17.53 -16.24 -21.46
CA GLN A 708 -18.59 -17.22 -21.23
C GLN A 708 -18.10 -18.39 -20.37
N PRO A 709 -18.96 -18.97 -19.50
CA PRO A 709 -18.58 -20.04 -18.57
C PRO A 709 -18.19 -21.38 -19.23
N ARG A 710 -17.99 -21.41 -20.55
CA ARG A 710 -17.61 -22.61 -21.33
C ARG A 710 -16.12 -22.69 -21.68
N VAL A 711 -15.32 -21.64 -21.47
CA VAL A 711 -13.86 -21.73 -21.61
C VAL A 711 -13.28 -22.48 -20.41
N SER A 712 -12.27 -23.32 -20.64
CA SER A 712 -11.65 -24.10 -19.57
C SER A 712 -11.23 -23.17 -18.42
N ALA A 713 -11.65 -23.48 -17.19
CA ALA A 713 -11.45 -22.61 -16.03
C ALA A 713 -9.99 -22.14 -15.88
N ALA A 714 -9.02 -22.97 -16.28
CA ALA A 714 -7.60 -22.66 -16.24
C ALA A 714 -7.15 -21.57 -17.23
N GLN A 715 -7.73 -21.51 -18.43
CA GLN A 715 -7.40 -20.46 -19.42
C GLN A 715 -7.99 -19.12 -19.01
N ALA A 716 -9.26 -19.11 -18.58
CA ALA A 716 -9.91 -17.92 -18.06
C ALA A 716 -9.19 -17.39 -16.80
N GLU A 717 -8.79 -18.25 -15.88
CA GLU A 717 -8.04 -17.86 -14.67
C GLU A 717 -6.67 -17.26 -15.01
N THR A 718 -5.97 -17.77 -16.03
CA THR A 718 -4.66 -17.24 -16.45
C THR A 718 -4.79 -15.87 -17.12
N GLU A 719 -5.81 -15.66 -17.94
CA GLU A 719 -6.11 -14.36 -18.53
C GLU A 719 -6.56 -13.33 -17.49
N ILE A 720 -7.36 -13.73 -16.50
CA ILE A 720 -7.79 -12.85 -15.40
C ILE A 720 -6.58 -12.46 -14.54
N LYS A 721 -5.69 -13.40 -14.18
CA LYS A 721 -4.45 -13.13 -13.42
C LYS A 721 -3.53 -12.12 -14.12
N ARG A 722 -3.44 -12.17 -15.46
CA ARG A 722 -2.65 -11.21 -16.25
C ARG A 722 -3.26 -9.81 -16.29
N ARG A 723 -4.57 -9.71 -16.07
CA ARG A 723 -5.35 -8.49 -16.27
C ARG A 723 -5.70 -7.75 -14.99
N GLU A 724 -5.74 -8.43 -13.83
CA GLU A 724 -5.99 -7.77 -12.55
C GLU A 724 -4.93 -6.71 -12.26
N ASP A 725 -5.38 -5.53 -11.84
CA ASP A 725 -4.52 -4.46 -11.38
C ASP A 725 -4.12 -4.77 -9.94
N PRO A 726 -2.85 -5.11 -9.65
CA PRO A 726 -2.41 -5.18 -8.28
C PRO A 726 -2.54 -3.77 -7.70
N LEU A 727 -3.48 -3.58 -6.78
CA LEU A 727 -3.61 -2.36 -5.97
C LEU A 727 -2.59 -2.41 -4.83
N SER A 728 -1.34 -2.66 -5.20
CA SER A 728 -0.19 -2.83 -4.32
C SER A 728 0.99 -2.01 -4.85
N TRP A 729 2.07 -1.98 -4.07
CA TRP A 729 3.34 -1.35 -4.46
C TRP A 729 4.42 -2.39 -4.80
N HIS A 730 3.99 -3.49 -5.45
CA HIS A 730 4.88 -4.55 -5.90
C HIS A 730 4.34 -5.22 -7.17
N LEU A 731 5.22 -5.42 -8.15
CA LEU A 731 4.98 -6.27 -9.33
C LEU A 731 5.90 -7.48 -9.25
N THR A 732 5.36 -8.64 -9.61
CA THR A 732 6.17 -9.84 -9.84
C THR A 732 7.03 -9.68 -11.09
N GLN A 733 8.16 -10.39 -11.17
CA GLN A 733 8.95 -10.45 -12.41
C GLN A 733 8.14 -10.88 -13.63
N LYS A 734 7.19 -11.79 -13.42
CA LYS A 734 6.25 -12.22 -14.47
C LYS A 734 5.34 -11.08 -14.93
N GLN A 735 4.78 -10.31 -14.00
CA GLN A 735 3.94 -9.14 -14.34
C GLN A 735 4.73 -8.05 -15.07
N ILE A 736 5.99 -7.81 -14.68
CA ILE A 736 6.87 -6.86 -15.38
C ILE A 736 7.10 -7.32 -16.83
N SER A 737 7.40 -8.60 -17.03
CA SER A 737 7.57 -9.17 -18.37
C SER A 737 6.27 -9.15 -19.18
N ASP A 738 5.13 -9.49 -18.57
CA ASP A 738 3.82 -9.48 -19.23
C ASP A 738 3.45 -8.04 -19.66
N LEU A 739 3.77 -7.00 -18.86
CA LEU A 739 3.54 -5.58 -19.21
C LEU A 739 4.32 -5.17 -20.47
N ALA A 740 5.61 -5.53 -20.55
CA ALA A 740 6.42 -5.24 -21.73
C ALA A 740 5.89 -5.96 -22.97
N GLU A 741 5.47 -7.22 -22.84
CA GLU A 741 4.88 -8.00 -23.94
C GLU A 741 3.56 -7.37 -24.44
N ILE A 742 2.70 -6.93 -23.50
CA ILE A 742 1.43 -6.25 -23.83
C ILE A 742 1.69 -4.97 -24.61
N TRP A 743 2.66 -4.17 -24.18
CA TRP A 743 3.00 -2.91 -24.85
C TRP A 743 3.52 -3.12 -26.28
N GLU A 744 4.40 -4.10 -26.50
CA GLU A 744 4.91 -4.43 -27.84
C GLU A 744 3.81 -4.89 -28.80
N LYS A 745 2.80 -5.62 -28.29
CA LYS A 745 1.62 -5.98 -29.09
C LYS A 745 0.81 -4.74 -29.48
N GLU A 746 0.64 -3.79 -28.56
CA GLU A 746 -0.14 -2.58 -28.82
C GLU A 746 0.52 -1.70 -29.89
N LYS A 747 1.84 -1.49 -29.79
CA LYS A 747 2.65 -0.81 -30.81
C LYS A 747 2.45 -1.40 -32.21
N THR A 748 2.50 -2.73 -32.31
CA THR A 748 2.43 -3.44 -33.60
C THR A 748 1.07 -3.25 -34.28
N VAL A 749 -0.03 -3.12 -33.52
CA VAL A 749 -1.35 -3.02 -34.13
C VAL A 749 -1.75 -1.58 -34.48
N ILE A 750 -1.27 -0.59 -33.73
CA ILE A 750 -1.38 0.81 -34.15
C ILE A 750 -0.78 1.00 -35.57
N SER A 751 0.28 0.24 -35.90
CA SER A 751 0.86 0.25 -37.26
C SER A 751 0.07 -0.53 -38.34
N SER A 752 -0.99 -1.29 -38.00
CA SER A 752 -1.64 -2.23 -38.94
C SER A 752 -3.18 -2.18 -39.07
N ASP A 753 -3.93 -1.41 -38.26
CA ASP A 753 -5.39 -1.23 -38.43
C ASP A 753 -5.77 0.19 -38.90
N PRO A 754 -6.09 0.40 -40.20
CA PRO A 754 -6.43 1.71 -40.77
C PRO A 754 -7.80 2.28 -40.37
N SER A 755 -8.59 1.55 -39.56
CA SER A 755 -9.98 1.90 -39.23
C SER A 755 -10.18 2.41 -37.80
N LEU A 756 -9.23 2.16 -36.90
CA LEU A 756 -9.21 2.64 -35.51
C LEU A 756 -8.42 3.94 -35.34
N THR A 757 -7.59 4.28 -36.32
CA THR A 757 -6.90 5.54 -36.47
C THR A 757 -7.08 5.99 -37.90
N GLY A 758 -7.42 7.26 -38.12
CA GLY A 758 -7.20 7.85 -39.43
C GLY A 758 -5.72 7.66 -39.77
N GLN A 759 -5.42 6.74 -40.68
CA GLN A 759 -4.23 6.69 -41.52
C GLN A 759 -2.81 6.79 -40.93
N TYR A 760 -2.49 6.42 -39.69
CA TYR A 760 -1.12 6.70 -39.21
C TYR A 760 -0.42 5.59 -38.40
N GLU A 761 0.82 5.25 -38.84
CA GLU A 761 1.85 4.57 -38.03
C GLU A 761 2.14 5.39 -36.75
N LEU A 762 2.76 4.80 -35.73
CA LEU A 762 3.16 5.51 -34.49
C LEU A 762 3.97 6.80 -34.76
N SER A 763 4.77 6.82 -35.83
CA SER A 763 5.45 8.01 -36.37
C SER A 763 4.48 9.09 -36.84
N ALA A 764 3.39 8.67 -37.47
CA ALA A 764 2.46 9.55 -38.14
C ALA A 764 1.27 10.00 -37.26
N ILE A 765 1.12 9.44 -36.05
CA ILE A 765 0.28 10.03 -34.98
C ILE A 765 0.70 11.49 -34.71
N PHE A 766 1.95 11.81 -35.02
CA PHE A 766 2.56 13.09 -34.77
C PHE A 766 2.92 13.90 -36.04
N ASP A 767 2.76 13.31 -37.23
CA ASP A 767 2.86 14.02 -38.53
C ASP A 767 1.51 14.67 -38.91
#